data_AF-U2DFC2-F1
#
_entry.id   AF-U2DFC2-F1
#
_cell.length_a   1.000
_cell.length_b   1.000
_cell.length_c   1.000
_cell.angle_alpha   90.00
_cell.angle_beta   90.00
_cell.angle_gamma   90.00
#
_symmetry.space_group_name_H-M   'P 1'
#
loop_
_entity.id
_entity.type
_entity.pdbx_description
1 polymer ?
#
loop_
_entity_poly.entity_id
_entity_poly.type
_entity_poly.pdbx_seq_one_letter_code
_entity_poly.pdbx_strand_id
1 'polypeptide(L)'
;MSASGGRRELFAVIASLLMIVSMLPVGTVSAGTISEPSGNTAPVDTVPDVSLDGPPVVLKAQAMERIGNLSVPSNQLESAKERAQSRLNESLVYYQDSKRVDDQHAFIRDAEALRALTDFDGTNQSKRLAQIVELVATADNQSARQVIRDAEYAFAATEADLGPGMTNSVEAHIDNARRQLARAEQIQDRAAEKSGAQSIRTTARAVRTYGQAVNQAHTALGMIDGEVGPEESLTRRTDPIRNGSERAQYTLVGNVTNPTGLDGTNVTATINDDRTVALPLRRGYSNGTFAGTINLTERVNTIEITAVESDDGQQSKNGKQKSKKKGNNGNGGASSGQSQANTVVLRLDGDGLPDTYEENVTGTDPLDPDSDAPSTEVNEADNGTIDGNEDFDGDHLSTIRERELGTDPLYADTDGDGLPDGFEKFVIGTDPLDTDTDDDGIPDGEEDLDGDGLTNAEEYDAETSPQYADIDGDGLTDPQELANGTDPWQADTDDDGLDDGVEPTDPFNTDPLDPDTDEDGIKDGNETYTTTAGNESLGVDVKLTGEGNVAGGVSVGEETERFAGGDRVENMSVSEIVEIESTREFESANVTISYDDSLQAASNESDLAVVTYDPEKQLYVPINSTIDAENNTVTAETEHFSTFAVFSISNWATDVTTERPSNGTGGEETIQPVDVQFIIDSSGSMGWNDPQEFR
;
A
#
# COMPACT_ATOMS: atom_id res chain seq x y z
N MET A 1 7.34 50.48 10.61
CA MET A 1 6.22 51.42 10.94
C MET A 1 4.94 50.62 10.74
N SER A 2 4.53 49.86 11.77
CA SER A 2 3.37 50.14 12.67
C SER A 2 2.04 49.96 11.93
N ALA A 3 1.16 48.99 12.21
CA ALA A 3 0.76 48.32 13.46
C ALA A 3 0.43 46.82 13.19
N SER A 4 0.91 45.81 13.93
CA SER A 4 0.37 45.21 15.19
C SER A 4 -1.18 45.11 15.19
N GLY A 5 -1.85 43.98 15.38
CA GLY A 5 -1.57 42.78 16.17
C GLY A 5 -2.89 42.42 16.88
N GLY A 6 -3.25 41.13 16.99
CA GLY A 6 -4.38 40.69 17.83
C GLY A 6 -5.40 39.76 17.17
N ARG A 7 -5.00 38.53 16.84
CA ARG A 7 -5.92 37.38 16.72
C ARG A 7 -5.61 36.35 17.80
N ARG A 8 -5.67 36.78 19.06
CA ARG A 8 -5.70 35.93 20.26
C ARG A 8 -6.30 36.75 21.40
N GLU A 9 -7.60 37.06 21.35
CA GLU A 9 -8.46 37.40 22.50
C GLU A 9 -9.92 37.51 22.01
N LEU A 10 -10.61 36.37 21.84
CA LEU A 10 -12.08 36.36 21.74
C LEU A 10 -12.70 35.22 22.58
N PHE A 11 -11.97 34.76 23.60
CA PHE A 11 -12.45 33.79 24.60
C PHE A 11 -12.88 34.42 25.93
N ALA A 12 -13.01 35.75 26.01
CA ALA A 12 -13.24 36.46 27.29
C ALA A 12 -14.54 37.28 27.40
N VAL A 13 -15.45 37.27 26.41
CA VAL A 13 -16.67 38.12 26.45
C VAL A 13 -17.98 37.35 26.76
N ILE A 14 -18.00 36.02 26.71
CA ILE A 14 -19.23 35.25 27.03
C ILE A 14 -19.38 34.95 28.54
N ALA A 15 -18.32 35.13 29.34
CA ALA A 15 -18.37 34.84 30.79
C ALA A 15 -18.90 35.99 31.68
N SER A 16 -19.31 37.14 31.12
CA SER A 16 -19.72 38.32 31.93
C SER A 16 -21.21 38.66 31.91
N LEU A 17 -22.08 37.82 31.33
CA LEU A 17 -23.54 38.03 31.38
C LEU A 17 -24.30 37.03 32.29
N LEU A 18 -23.58 36.25 33.09
CA LEU A 18 -24.16 35.23 33.99
C LEU A 18 -23.88 35.51 35.48
N MET A 19 -23.80 36.79 35.84
CA MET A 19 -23.92 37.26 37.22
C MET A 19 -24.82 38.49 37.25
N ILE A 20 -26.11 38.25 37.49
CA ILE A 20 -27.06 39.02 38.32
C ILE A 20 -28.42 38.35 38.13
N VAL A 21 -28.74 37.34 38.95
CA VAL A 21 -30.03 37.21 39.66
C VAL A 21 -29.77 36.36 40.91
N SER A 22 -29.38 37.02 42.00
CA SER A 22 -29.62 36.50 43.35
C SER A 22 -30.85 37.20 43.91
N MET A 23 -31.82 36.47 44.46
CA MET A 23 -32.41 36.70 45.79
C MET A 23 -33.72 35.89 46.02
N LEU A 24 -33.59 34.78 46.77
CA LEU A 24 -34.37 34.34 47.96
C LEU A 24 -35.91 34.15 47.90
N PRO A 25 -36.55 33.39 48.85
CA PRO A 25 -36.03 32.43 49.83
C PRO A 25 -36.76 31.06 49.88
N VAL A 26 -36.07 30.14 50.55
CA VAL A 26 -36.52 28.83 51.07
C VAL A 26 -37.75 28.96 51.98
N GLY A 27 -38.73 28.07 51.78
CA GLY A 27 -39.85 27.82 52.70
C GLY A 27 -39.87 26.35 53.15
N THR A 28 -39.65 26.14 54.44
CA THR A 28 -39.64 24.86 55.17
C THR A 28 -41.05 24.24 55.33
N VAL A 29 -41.24 22.94 55.10
CA VAL A 29 -42.26 22.12 55.81
C VAL A 29 -41.79 20.67 56.04
N SER A 30 -41.62 20.36 57.33
CA SER A 30 -41.85 19.14 58.12
C SER A 30 -41.79 17.73 57.51
N ALA A 31 -40.99 16.89 58.19
CA ALA A 31 -41.09 15.44 58.18
C ALA A 31 -42.46 14.92 58.68
N GLY A 32 -42.92 13.84 58.06
CA GLY A 32 -44.07 13.03 58.44
C GLY A 32 -43.89 11.59 57.90
N THR A 33 -44.08 10.62 58.79
CA THR A 33 -43.70 9.20 58.73
C THR A 33 -44.43 8.32 57.69
N ILE A 34 -43.65 7.40 57.09
CA ILE A 34 -43.89 6.00 56.67
C ILE A 34 -45.27 5.65 56.05
N SER A 35 -45.24 5.15 54.80
CA SER A 35 -45.85 3.88 54.37
C SER A 35 -45.52 3.61 52.89
N GLU A 36 -44.86 2.49 52.60
CA GLU A 36 -44.86 1.90 51.26
C GLU A 36 -46.30 1.54 50.86
N PRO A 37 -46.65 1.71 49.58
CA PRO A 37 -46.94 0.50 48.83
C PRO A 37 -46.24 0.47 47.47
N SER A 38 -45.78 -0.73 47.13
CA SER A 38 -45.55 -1.25 45.79
C SER A 38 -46.39 -0.56 44.72
N GLY A 39 -45.72 0.06 43.74
CA GLY A 39 -46.32 0.71 42.60
C GLY A 39 -45.26 1.33 41.70
N ASN A 40 -44.77 0.54 40.75
CA ASN A 40 -43.79 0.93 39.73
C ASN A 40 -44.37 2.07 38.85
N THR A 41 -44.03 3.33 39.13
CA THR A 41 -44.21 4.46 38.21
C THR A 41 -43.01 5.40 38.32
N ALA A 42 -42.29 5.58 37.22
CA ALA A 42 -41.20 6.55 37.10
C ALA A 42 -41.70 7.98 37.39
N PRO A 43 -40.86 8.87 37.95
CA PRO A 43 -41.26 10.26 38.21
C PRO A 43 -41.61 10.96 36.88
N VAL A 44 -42.74 11.69 36.90
CA VAL A 44 -43.23 12.50 35.78
C VAL A 44 -42.35 13.74 35.63
N ASP A 45 -41.84 13.99 34.41
CA ASP A 45 -41.01 15.15 34.07
C ASP A 45 -41.84 16.45 34.11
N THR A 46 -41.85 17.14 35.26
CA THR A 46 -42.49 18.45 35.42
C THR A 46 -41.60 19.55 34.86
N VAL A 47 -41.66 19.76 33.54
CA VAL A 47 -40.94 20.86 32.87
C VAL A 47 -41.82 22.12 32.81
N PRO A 48 -41.35 23.30 33.26
CA PRO A 48 -42.05 24.57 33.09
C PRO A 48 -42.18 24.93 31.61
N ASP A 49 -43.24 25.67 31.27
CA ASP A 49 -43.55 26.11 29.91
C ASP A 49 -42.50 27.08 29.38
N VAL A 50 -42.26 27.08 28.06
CA VAL A 50 -41.14 27.82 27.43
C VAL A 50 -41.66 29.01 26.65
N SER A 51 -41.03 30.17 26.84
CA SER A 51 -41.27 31.31 25.95
C SER A 51 -40.48 31.12 24.66
N LEU A 52 -41.18 31.07 23.53
CA LEU A 52 -40.58 31.09 22.19
C LEU A 52 -40.28 32.53 21.73
N ASP A 53 -40.45 33.52 22.61
CA ASP A 53 -40.17 34.93 22.34
C ASP A 53 -38.70 35.23 22.62
N GLY A 54 -37.93 35.46 21.57
CA GLY A 54 -36.52 35.81 21.70
C GLY A 54 -35.77 35.72 20.38
N PRO A 55 -34.55 36.27 20.30
CA PRO A 55 -33.68 36.08 19.14
C PRO A 55 -33.18 34.63 19.04
N PRO A 56 -32.92 34.10 17.82
CA PRO A 56 -32.46 32.73 17.59
C PRO A 56 -31.35 32.22 18.51
N VAL A 57 -30.30 33.03 18.74
CA VAL A 57 -29.19 32.65 19.63
C VAL A 57 -29.65 32.37 21.06
N VAL A 58 -30.62 33.14 21.56
CA VAL A 58 -31.21 32.94 22.90
C VAL A 58 -32.07 31.68 22.94
N LEU A 59 -32.82 31.39 21.88
CA LEU A 59 -33.61 30.16 21.78
C LEU A 59 -32.70 28.92 21.74
N LYS A 60 -31.55 28.99 21.04
CA LYS A 60 -30.54 27.93 21.04
C LYS A 60 -29.87 27.74 22.39
N ALA A 61 -29.54 28.83 23.10
CA ALA A 61 -29.02 28.75 24.47
C ALA A 61 -30.02 28.08 25.43
N GLN A 62 -31.31 28.41 25.33
CA GLN A 62 -32.36 27.74 26.10
C GLN A 62 -32.50 26.26 25.75
N ALA A 63 -32.31 25.88 24.48
CA ALA A 63 -32.29 24.49 24.07
C ALA A 63 -31.09 23.74 24.67
N MET A 64 -29.89 24.33 24.64
CA MET A 64 -28.67 23.76 25.25
C MET A 64 -28.80 23.54 26.76
N GLU A 65 -29.36 24.51 27.49
CA GLU A 65 -29.65 24.39 28.93
C GLU A 65 -30.58 23.21 29.20
N ARG A 66 -31.59 23.01 28.35
CA ARG A 66 -32.56 21.91 28.51
C ARG A 66 -31.97 20.56 28.15
N ILE A 67 -31.09 20.48 27.15
CA ILE A 67 -30.32 19.28 26.84
C ILE A 67 -29.42 18.91 28.03
N GLY A 68 -28.78 19.89 28.66
CA GLY A 68 -27.95 19.69 29.86
C GLY A 68 -28.71 19.08 31.04
N ASN A 69 -30.02 19.34 31.10
CA ASN A 69 -30.93 18.83 32.13
C ASN A 69 -31.61 17.49 31.76
N LEU A 70 -31.21 16.83 30.66
CA LEU A 70 -31.65 15.47 30.34
C LEU A 70 -31.02 14.45 31.31
N SER A 71 -31.80 13.44 31.67
CA SER A 71 -31.39 12.34 32.56
C SER A 71 -30.83 11.21 31.72
N VAL A 72 -29.71 10.66 32.14
CA VAL A 72 -28.82 9.81 31.33
C VAL A 72 -28.53 8.51 32.10
N PRO A 73 -29.47 7.56 32.10
CA PRO A 73 -29.32 6.30 32.85
C PRO A 73 -28.36 5.28 32.18
N SER A 74 -27.81 5.59 31.00
CA SER A 74 -26.88 4.73 30.26
C SER A 74 -25.80 5.55 29.55
N ASN A 75 -24.62 4.95 29.33
CA ASN A 75 -23.50 5.58 28.63
C ASN A 75 -23.88 5.99 27.19
N GLN A 76 -24.79 5.25 26.55
CA GLN A 76 -25.32 5.59 25.22
C GLN A 76 -26.11 6.91 25.25
N LEU A 77 -26.93 7.14 26.28
CA LEU A 77 -27.70 8.37 26.43
C LEU A 77 -26.82 9.55 26.85
N GLU A 78 -25.77 9.32 27.64
CA GLU A 78 -24.75 10.34 27.92
C GLU A 78 -24.04 10.78 26.63
N SER A 79 -23.56 9.82 25.84
CA SER A 79 -22.92 10.10 24.54
C SER A 79 -23.86 10.82 23.57
N ALA A 80 -25.15 10.48 23.57
CA ALA A 80 -26.16 11.17 22.75
C ALA A 80 -26.39 12.62 23.22
N LYS A 81 -26.41 12.86 24.54
CA LYS A 81 -26.52 14.20 25.14
C LYS A 81 -25.31 15.06 24.83
N GLU A 82 -24.10 14.55 25.03
CA GLU A 82 -22.85 15.27 24.75
C GLU A 82 -22.75 15.64 23.27
N ARG A 83 -23.05 14.70 22.36
CA ARG A 83 -23.11 14.98 20.92
C ARG A 83 -24.14 16.06 20.60
N ALA A 84 -25.34 16.01 21.18
CA ALA A 84 -26.36 17.03 20.96
C ALA A 84 -25.91 18.42 21.46
N GLN A 85 -25.25 18.51 22.62
CA GLN A 85 -24.73 19.77 23.15
C GLN A 85 -23.56 20.31 22.33
N SER A 86 -22.60 19.46 21.94
CA SER A 86 -21.45 19.86 21.12
C SER A 86 -21.91 20.41 19.78
N ARG A 87 -22.78 19.68 19.06
CA ARG A 87 -23.27 20.11 17.75
C ARG A 87 -24.08 21.40 17.81
N LEU A 88 -24.93 21.56 18.84
CA LEU A 88 -25.68 22.81 19.02
C LEU A 88 -24.78 23.98 19.44
N ASN A 89 -23.66 23.73 20.13
CA ASN A 89 -22.66 24.76 20.44
C ASN A 89 -21.83 25.14 19.21
N GLU A 90 -21.42 24.15 18.41
CA GLU A 90 -20.71 24.35 17.14
C GLU A 90 -21.54 25.20 16.15
N SER A 91 -22.87 25.08 16.17
CA SER A 91 -23.75 25.88 15.30
C SER A 91 -23.74 27.37 15.64
N LEU A 92 -23.42 27.76 16.88
CA LEU A 92 -23.40 29.16 17.33
C LEU A 92 -22.24 29.96 16.72
N VAL A 93 -21.15 29.30 16.31
CA VAL A 93 -19.99 29.96 15.71
C VAL A 93 -20.33 30.66 14.39
N TYR A 94 -21.35 30.18 13.69
CA TYR A 94 -21.79 30.72 12.40
C TYR A 94 -22.78 31.88 12.53
N TYR A 95 -23.11 32.33 13.75
CA TYR A 95 -23.97 33.51 13.94
C TYR A 95 -23.16 34.80 13.87
N GLN A 96 -23.53 35.68 12.94
CA GLN A 96 -22.95 37.02 12.85
C GLN A 96 -23.53 37.95 13.93
N ASP A 97 -24.83 37.80 14.19
CA ASP A 97 -25.54 38.58 15.20
C ASP A 97 -26.65 37.73 15.85
N SER A 98 -27.48 38.36 16.69
CA SER A 98 -28.56 37.67 17.41
C SER A 98 -29.57 36.92 16.51
N LYS A 99 -29.65 37.23 15.21
CA LYS A 99 -30.64 36.72 14.23
C LYS A 99 -30.03 36.20 12.93
N ARG A 100 -28.87 36.70 12.51
CA ARG A 100 -28.24 36.36 11.23
C ARG A 100 -27.22 35.24 11.35
N VAL A 101 -27.25 34.35 10.37
CA VAL A 101 -26.33 33.23 10.23
C VAL A 101 -25.55 33.40 8.94
N ASP A 102 -24.25 33.21 9.01
CA ASP A 102 -23.30 33.38 7.90
C ASP A 102 -23.29 32.16 6.96
N ASP A 103 -23.48 30.96 7.51
CA ASP A 103 -23.29 29.71 6.76
C ASP A 103 -24.42 28.69 7.06
N GLN A 104 -24.80 27.92 6.02
CA GLN A 104 -25.72 26.78 6.16
C GLN A 104 -25.23 25.70 7.15
N HIS A 105 -23.93 25.62 7.44
CA HIS A 105 -23.34 24.67 8.39
C HIS A 105 -23.95 24.76 9.78
N ALA A 106 -24.43 25.93 10.21
CA ALA A 106 -25.18 26.07 11.46
C ALA A 106 -26.36 25.07 11.51
N PHE A 107 -27.18 25.06 10.45
CA PHE A 107 -28.36 24.23 10.32
C PHE A 107 -28.02 22.74 10.15
N ILE A 108 -26.87 22.42 9.56
CA ILE A 108 -26.38 21.04 9.48
C ILE A 108 -26.10 20.51 10.89
N ARG A 109 -25.37 21.29 11.69
CA ARG A 109 -25.04 20.97 13.08
C ARG A 109 -26.28 20.89 13.96
N ASP A 110 -27.25 21.80 13.80
CA ASP A 110 -28.52 21.76 14.53
C ASP A 110 -29.33 20.50 14.18
N ALA A 111 -29.36 20.11 12.90
CA ALA A 111 -30.04 18.88 12.48
C ALA A 111 -29.35 17.61 13.02
N GLU A 112 -28.02 17.62 13.15
CA GLU A 112 -27.25 16.56 13.80
C GLU A 112 -27.56 16.48 15.29
N ALA A 113 -27.63 17.64 15.97
CA ALA A 113 -28.02 17.71 17.38
C ALA A 113 -29.42 17.11 17.60
N LEU A 114 -30.40 17.48 16.78
CA LEU A 114 -31.75 16.91 16.85
C LEU A 114 -31.77 15.39 16.61
N ARG A 115 -30.92 14.87 15.72
CA ARG A 115 -30.84 13.42 15.46
C ARG A 115 -30.24 12.65 16.61
N ALA A 116 -29.20 13.19 17.25
CA ALA A 116 -28.64 12.59 18.46
C ALA A 116 -29.71 12.46 19.56
N LEU A 117 -30.62 13.43 19.65
CA LEU A 117 -31.73 13.38 20.61
C LEU A 117 -32.82 12.34 20.29
N THR A 118 -32.76 11.65 19.13
CA THR A 118 -33.70 10.55 18.86
C THR A 118 -33.50 9.34 19.77
N ASP A 119 -32.30 9.19 20.35
CA ASP A 119 -31.98 8.12 21.31
C ASP A 119 -32.75 8.28 22.62
N PHE A 120 -33.25 9.48 22.92
CA PHE A 120 -34.10 9.77 24.09
C PHE A 120 -35.58 9.41 23.87
N ASP A 121 -35.95 8.91 22.69
CA ASP A 121 -37.31 8.43 22.43
C ASP A 121 -37.65 7.22 23.29
N GLY A 122 -38.86 7.20 23.85
CA GLY A 122 -39.28 6.17 24.81
C GLY A 122 -38.83 6.38 26.26
N THR A 123 -38.03 7.41 26.55
CA THR A 123 -37.74 7.83 27.94
C THR A 123 -38.92 8.62 28.55
N ASN A 124 -38.92 8.79 29.88
CA ASN A 124 -39.92 9.60 30.58
C ASN A 124 -39.73 11.14 30.42
N GLN A 125 -38.90 11.58 29.47
CA GLN A 125 -38.52 13.00 29.25
C GLN A 125 -39.08 13.61 27.95
N SER A 126 -40.12 13.00 27.39
CA SER A 126 -40.72 13.38 26.10
C SER A 126 -41.19 14.84 26.04
N LYS A 127 -41.64 15.42 27.17
CA LYS A 127 -42.05 16.83 27.24
C LYS A 127 -40.87 17.78 27.07
N ARG A 128 -39.74 17.52 27.73
CA ARG A 128 -38.50 18.30 27.59
C ARG A 128 -37.93 18.20 26.18
N LEU A 129 -37.96 16.99 25.62
CA LEU A 129 -37.49 16.72 24.27
C LEU A 129 -38.30 17.50 23.22
N ALA A 130 -39.62 17.55 23.35
CA ALA A 130 -40.47 18.36 22.48
C ALA A 130 -40.13 19.86 22.54
N GLN A 131 -39.87 20.39 23.74
CA GLN A 131 -39.48 21.79 23.92
C GLN A 131 -38.11 22.11 23.29
N ILE A 132 -37.13 21.20 23.39
CA ILE A 132 -35.81 21.37 22.76
C ILE A 132 -35.96 21.44 21.23
N VAL A 133 -36.73 20.51 20.66
CA VAL A 133 -36.97 20.42 19.21
C VAL A 133 -37.68 21.68 18.70
N GLU A 134 -38.68 22.17 19.45
CA GLU A 134 -39.43 23.38 19.12
C GLU A 134 -38.56 24.64 19.18
N LEU A 135 -37.69 24.76 20.20
CA LEU A 135 -36.75 25.88 20.32
C LEU A 135 -35.76 25.95 19.15
N VAL A 136 -35.12 24.83 18.81
CA VAL A 136 -34.15 24.77 17.71
C VAL A 136 -34.83 25.07 16.37
N ALA A 137 -35.96 24.40 16.09
CA ALA A 137 -36.68 24.62 14.84
C ALA A 137 -37.20 26.06 14.69
N THR A 138 -37.63 26.68 15.78
CA THR A 138 -38.07 28.09 15.79
C THR A 138 -36.89 29.03 15.54
N ALA A 139 -35.75 28.81 16.20
CA ALA A 139 -34.53 29.60 16.00
C ALA A 139 -34.05 29.55 14.55
N ASP A 140 -34.02 28.36 13.95
CA ASP A 140 -33.56 28.16 12.57
C ASP A 140 -34.53 28.73 11.55
N ASN A 141 -35.84 28.56 11.74
CA ASN A 141 -36.85 29.21 10.90
C ASN A 141 -36.70 30.75 10.92
N GLN A 142 -36.55 31.33 12.12
CA GLN A 142 -36.37 32.78 12.28
C GLN A 142 -35.09 33.27 11.60
N SER A 143 -33.99 32.54 11.74
CA SER A 143 -32.70 32.87 11.13
C SER A 143 -32.79 32.81 9.60
N ALA A 144 -33.37 31.73 9.06
CA ALA A 144 -33.54 31.57 7.61
C ALA A 144 -34.42 32.66 7.01
N ARG A 145 -35.55 32.99 7.67
CA ARG A 145 -36.41 34.11 7.26
C ARG A 145 -35.69 35.46 7.31
N GLN A 146 -34.77 35.65 8.26
CA GLN A 146 -34.02 36.91 8.37
C GLN A 146 -33.04 37.07 7.21
N VAL A 147 -32.23 36.04 6.91
CA VAL A 147 -31.26 36.10 5.79
C VAL A 147 -31.98 36.29 4.46
N ILE A 148 -33.11 35.61 4.22
CA ILE A 148 -33.90 35.79 3.00
C ILE A 148 -34.42 37.23 2.88
N ARG A 149 -34.90 37.82 3.97
CA ARG A 149 -35.32 39.23 3.96
C ARG A 149 -34.16 40.20 3.70
N ASP A 150 -32.99 39.91 4.26
CA ASP A 150 -31.80 40.73 4.01
C ASP A 150 -31.41 40.66 2.53
N ALA A 151 -31.46 39.48 1.90
CA ALA A 151 -31.24 39.30 0.46
C ALA A 151 -32.29 40.04 -0.40
N GLU A 152 -33.57 39.94 -0.05
CA GLU A 152 -34.65 40.69 -0.72
C GLU A 152 -34.47 42.20 -0.62
N TYR A 153 -34.06 42.69 0.56
CA TYR A 153 -33.83 44.11 0.80
C TYR A 153 -32.61 44.61 0.02
N ALA A 154 -31.51 43.85 0.04
CA ALA A 154 -30.31 44.16 -0.72
C ALA A 154 -30.60 44.20 -2.23
N PHE A 155 -31.37 43.24 -2.73
CA PHE A 155 -31.77 43.20 -4.14
C PHE A 155 -32.64 44.41 -4.51
N ALA A 156 -33.68 44.71 -3.73
CA ALA A 156 -34.53 45.87 -3.99
C ALA A 156 -33.79 47.21 -3.91
N ALA A 157 -32.72 47.29 -3.12
CA ALA A 157 -31.89 48.49 -3.01
C ALA A 157 -30.91 48.66 -4.18
N THR A 158 -30.52 47.57 -4.84
CA THR A 158 -29.47 47.54 -5.88
C THR A 158 -30.00 47.19 -7.27
N GLU A 159 -31.28 46.83 -7.41
CA GLU A 159 -31.92 46.38 -8.65
C GLU A 159 -31.69 47.32 -9.85
N ALA A 160 -31.67 48.64 -9.60
CA ALA A 160 -31.46 49.66 -10.63
C ALA A 160 -30.01 49.75 -11.12
N ASP A 161 -29.07 49.27 -10.30
CA ASP A 161 -27.62 49.29 -10.57
C ASP A 161 -27.13 47.95 -11.16
N LEU A 162 -27.97 46.89 -11.11
CA LEU A 162 -27.68 45.57 -11.67
C LEU A 162 -28.03 45.49 -13.18
N GLY A 163 -27.18 44.83 -13.95
CA GLY A 163 -27.47 44.51 -15.36
C GLY A 163 -28.54 43.42 -15.49
N PRO A 164 -29.29 43.36 -16.61
CA PRO A 164 -30.48 42.49 -16.75
C PRO A 164 -30.20 41.00 -16.59
N GLY A 165 -28.98 40.51 -16.87
CA GLY A 165 -28.60 39.12 -16.61
C GLY A 165 -28.46 38.81 -15.11
N MET A 166 -27.70 39.65 -14.40
CA MET A 166 -27.53 39.54 -12.94
C MET A 166 -28.86 39.72 -12.21
N THR A 167 -29.70 40.67 -12.62
CA THR A 167 -31.04 40.87 -12.06
C THR A 167 -31.86 39.59 -12.08
N ASN A 168 -31.92 38.91 -13.23
CA ASN A 168 -32.68 37.66 -13.38
C ASN A 168 -32.10 36.51 -12.53
N SER A 169 -30.78 36.43 -12.39
CA SER A 169 -30.13 35.37 -11.61
C SER A 169 -30.34 35.55 -10.10
N VAL A 170 -30.12 36.78 -9.61
CA VAL A 170 -30.37 37.15 -8.22
C VAL A 170 -31.84 36.92 -7.85
N GLU A 171 -32.77 37.33 -8.72
CA GLU A 171 -34.20 37.07 -8.55
C GLU A 171 -34.52 35.57 -8.47
N ALA A 172 -33.92 34.75 -9.35
CA ALA A 172 -34.11 33.30 -9.34
C ALA A 172 -33.61 32.63 -8.05
N HIS A 173 -32.47 33.08 -7.50
CA HIS A 173 -31.94 32.57 -6.22
C HIS A 173 -32.81 32.99 -5.03
N ILE A 174 -33.29 34.23 -5.00
CA ILE A 174 -34.26 34.69 -3.98
C ILE A 174 -35.56 33.87 -4.06
N ASP A 175 -36.06 33.60 -5.26
CA ASP A 175 -37.24 32.75 -5.46
C ASP A 175 -37.01 31.29 -5.06
N ASN A 176 -35.83 30.73 -5.34
CA ASN A 176 -35.43 29.42 -4.84
C ASN A 176 -35.38 29.39 -3.31
N ALA A 177 -34.80 30.41 -2.68
CA ALA A 177 -34.74 30.54 -1.22
C ALA A 177 -36.14 30.55 -0.61
N ARG A 178 -37.07 31.34 -1.17
CA ARG A 178 -38.50 31.35 -0.77
C ARG A 178 -39.16 29.98 -0.92
N ARG A 179 -38.92 29.29 -2.04
CA ARG A 179 -39.47 27.93 -2.28
C ARG A 179 -38.95 26.94 -1.24
N GLN A 180 -37.66 26.97 -0.91
CA GLN A 180 -37.09 26.08 0.11
C GLN A 180 -37.59 26.41 1.51
N LEU A 181 -37.72 27.69 1.86
CA LEU A 181 -38.33 28.11 3.13
C LEU A 181 -39.77 27.57 3.26
N ALA A 182 -40.60 27.78 2.24
CA ALA A 182 -41.98 27.28 2.24
C ALA A 182 -42.04 25.74 2.34
N ARG A 183 -41.11 25.05 1.68
CA ARG A 183 -40.98 23.59 1.79
C ARG A 183 -40.56 23.15 3.19
N ALA A 184 -39.63 23.85 3.81
CA ALA A 184 -39.17 23.57 5.17
C ALA A 184 -40.30 23.74 6.19
N GLU A 185 -41.11 24.79 6.04
CA GLU A 185 -42.32 25.02 6.86
C GLU A 185 -43.34 23.90 6.70
N GLN A 186 -43.61 23.45 5.47
CA GLN A 186 -44.48 22.27 5.23
C GLN A 186 -43.91 20.97 5.80
N ILE A 187 -42.58 20.81 5.85
CA ILE A 187 -41.96 19.64 6.51
C ILE A 187 -42.16 19.76 8.02
N GLN A 188 -42.06 20.96 8.58
CA GLN A 188 -42.24 21.21 10.00
C GLN A 188 -43.69 21.00 10.45
N ASP A 189 -44.68 21.44 9.66
CA ASP A 189 -46.10 21.16 9.93
C ASP A 189 -46.37 19.65 9.98
N ARG A 190 -45.78 18.89 9.04
CA ARG A 190 -45.86 17.41 9.04
C ARG A 190 -45.09 16.77 10.18
N ALA A 191 -44.12 17.45 10.79
CA ALA A 191 -43.42 16.96 11.96
C ALA A 191 -44.29 17.06 13.21
N ALA A 192 -45.12 18.12 13.30
CA ALA A 192 -46.09 18.32 14.39
C ALA A 192 -47.22 17.26 14.42
N GLU A 193 -47.53 16.63 13.28
CA GLU A 193 -48.49 15.53 13.17
C GLU A 193 -47.93 14.16 13.61
N LYS A 194 -46.62 14.08 13.87
CA LYS A 194 -45.92 12.84 14.23
C LYS A 194 -45.54 12.85 15.72
N SER A 195 -45.17 11.68 16.24
CA SER A 195 -44.70 11.51 17.62
C SER A 195 -43.31 10.89 17.70
N GLY A 196 -42.68 11.03 18.87
CA GLY A 196 -41.39 10.39 19.20
C GLY A 196 -40.26 10.71 18.22
N ALA A 197 -39.38 9.74 17.99
CA ALA A 197 -38.22 9.88 17.11
C ALA A 197 -38.60 10.27 15.68
N GLN A 198 -39.79 9.89 15.20
CA GLN A 198 -40.22 10.21 13.83
C GLN A 198 -40.53 11.71 13.65
N SER A 199 -41.07 12.36 14.68
CA SER A 199 -41.26 13.81 14.71
C SER A 199 -39.91 14.51 14.65
N ILE A 200 -38.97 14.12 15.52
CA ILE A 200 -37.62 14.70 15.63
C ILE A 200 -36.83 14.57 14.32
N ARG A 201 -36.81 13.39 13.69
CA ARG A 201 -36.14 13.20 12.39
C ARG A 201 -36.77 14.04 11.28
N THR A 202 -38.08 14.24 11.33
CA THR A 202 -38.79 15.08 10.35
C THR A 202 -38.46 16.56 10.57
N THR A 203 -38.38 17.03 11.82
CA THR A 203 -37.92 18.38 12.16
C THR A 203 -36.45 18.60 11.79
N ALA A 204 -35.56 17.65 12.04
CA ALA A 204 -34.16 17.72 11.58
C ALA A 204 -34.05 17.86 10.04
N ARG A 205 -34.99 17.26 9.29
CA ARG A 205 -35.09 17.44 7.84
C ARG A 205 -35.59 18.84 7.47
N ALA A 206 -36.55 19.40 8.22
CA ALA A 206 -36.98 20.79 8.05
C ALA A 206 -35.81 21.75 8.29
N VAL A 207 -35.05 21.55 9.37
CA VAL A 207 -33.86 22.35 9.71
C VAL A 207 -32.81 22.34 8.61
N ARG A 208 -32.47 21.18 8.04
CA ARG A 208 -31.58 21.12 6.85
C ARG A 208 -32.13 21.88 5.65
N THR A 209 -33.45 21.87 5.46
CA THR A 209 -34.10 22.59 4.37
C THR A 209 -34.07 24.10 4.61
N TYR A 210 -34.12 24.57 5.87
CA TYR A 210 -33.84 25.97 6.21
C TYR A 210 -32.41 26.37 5.84
N GLY A 211 -31.42 25.52 6.11
CA GLY A 211 -30.03 25.74 5.67
C GLY A 211 -29.88 25.88 4.15
N GLN A 212 -30.58 25.06 3.38
CA GLN A 212 -30.63 25.19 1.91
C GLN A 212 -31.24 26.52 1.47
N ALA A 213 -32.28 27.00 2.16
CA ALA A 213 -32.88 28.29 1.89
C ALA A 213 -31.90 29.45 2.18
N VAL A 214 -31.14 29.36 3.27
CA VAL A 214 -30.10 30.33 3.63
C VAL A 214 -28.97 30.35 2.61
N ASN A 215 -28.49 29.19 2.16
CA ASN A 215 -27.46 29.11 1.13
C ASN A 215 -27.87 29.83 -0.17
N GLN A 216 -29.12 29.62 -0.62
CA GLN A 216 -29.66 30.32 -1.79
C GLN A 216 -29.74 31.84 -1.59
N ALA A 217 -30.09 32.30 -0.39
CA ALA A 217 -30.14 33.73 -0.07
C ALA A 217 -28.75 34.36 0.01
N HIS A 218 -27.76 33.67 0.58
CA HIS A 218 -26.36 34.13 0.60
C HIS A 218 -25.74 34.15 -0.78
N THR A 219 -26.07 33.18 -1.63
CA THR A 219 -25.66 33.20 -3.05
C THR A 219 -26.18 34.46 -3.75
N ALA A 220 -27.44 34.84 -3.52
CA ALA A 220 -28.00 36.09 -4.03
C ALA A 220 -27.29 37.33 -3.48
N LEU A 221 -26.93 37.34 -2.18
CA LEU A 221 -26.18 38.42 -1.56
C LEU A 221 -24.77 38.57 -2.13
N GLY A 222 -24.02 37.46 -2.31
CA GLY A 222 -22.69 37.49 -2.92
C GLY A 222 -22.71 37.96 -4.38
N MET A 223 -23.77 37.63 -5.13
CA MET A 223 -23.97 38.18 -6.47
C MET A 223 -24.21 39.69 -6.47
N ILE A 224 -24.95 40.22 -5.49
CA ILE A 224 -25.21 41.66 -5.34
C ILE A 224 -23.92 42.40 -4.97
N ASP A 225 -23.04 41.79 -4.17
CA ASP A 225 -21.76 42.36 -3.76
C ASP A 225 -20.65 42.18 -4.82
N GLY A 226 -20.94 41.44 -5.91
CA GLY A 226 -20.02 41.23 -7.03
C GLY A 226 -18.90 40.21 -6.76
N GLU A 227 -19.06 39.36 -5.75
CA GLU A 227 -18.00 38.47 -5.23
C GLU A 227 -17.97 37.07 -5.88
N VAL A 228 -18.76 36.79 -6.92
CA VAL A 228 -18.88 35.41 -7.44
C VAL A 228 -18.77 35.34 -8.98
N GLY A 229 -17.60 34.92 -9.47
CA GLY A 229 -17.33 34.55 -10.87
C GLY A 229 -17.42 33.03 -11.13
N PRO A 230 -17.21 32.56 -12.37
CA PRO A 230 -17.13 31.13 -12.66
C PRO A 230 -15.95 30.49 -11.92
N GLU A 231 -16.18 29.34 -11.30
CA GLU A 231 -15.18 28.54 -10.60
C GLU A 231 -14.86 27.31 -11.44
N GLU A 232 -13.58 27.05 -11.68
CA GLU A 232 -13.13 25.82 -12.34
C GLU A 232 -12.43 24.86 -11.39
N SER A 233 -12.61 23.56 -11.63
CA SER A 233 -11.89 22.49 -10.94
C SER A 233 -11.37 21.49 -11.96
N LEU A 234 -10.15 20.99 -11.73
CA LEU A 234 -9.58 19.90 -12.51
C LEU A 234 -9.89 18.57 -11.84
N THR A 235 -10.23 17.56 -12.65
CA THR A 235 -10.49 16.19 -12.18
C THR A 235 -9.27 15.29 -12.35
N ARG A 236 -8.29 15.69 -13.16
CA ARG A 236 -7.03 14.95 -13.37
C ARG A 236 -5.85 15.94 -13.37
N ARG A 237 -4.85 15.68 -12.53
CA ARG A 237 -3.66 16.52 -12.29
C ARG A 237 -2.35 15.73 -12.40
N THR A 238 -2.28 14.76 -13.30
CA THR A 238 -1.10 13.88 -13.41
C THR A 238 0.11 14.66 -13.93
N ASP A 239 1.27 14.61 -13.28
CA ASP A 239 2.49 15.14 -13.89
C ASP A 239 3.06 14.14 -14.91
N PRO A 240 3.36 14.56 -16.15
CA PRO A 240 4.02 13.70 -17.12
C PRO A 240 5.54 13.61 -16.89
N ILE A 241 6.02 12.42 -16.51
CA ILE A 241 7.44 12.06 -16.48
C ILE A 241 8.12 12.42 -17.82
N ARG A 242 9.22 13.18 -17.77
CA ARG A 242 9.93 13.61 -18.98
C ARG A 242 11.26 12.89 -19.20
N ASN A 243 11.26 11.96 -20.15
CA ASN A 243 12.48 11.35 -20.66
C ASN A 243 12.85 11.92 -22.06
N GLY A 244 13.35 13.15 -22.11
CA GLY A 244 13.85 13.78 -23.35
C GLY A 244 12.82 14.43 -24.28
N SER A 245 13.14 14.55 -25.58
CA SER A 245 12.43 15.40 -26.57
C SER A 245 11.10 14.85 -27.11
N GLU A 246 10.53 13.83 -26.48
CA GLU A 246 9.33 13.17 -27.00
C GLU A 246 8.07 14.03 -26.81
N ARG A 247 7.15 13.93 -27.78
CA ARG A 247 5.88 14.64 -27.73
C ARG A 247 4.94 13.90 -26.78
N ALA A 248 4.70 14.44 -25.59
CA ALA A 248 3.69 13.91 -24.67
C ALA A 248 2.30 14.50 -24.98
N GLN A 249 1.25 13.67 -24.95
CA GLN A 249 -0.13 14.14 -25.02
C GLN A 249 -0.67 14.28 -23.61
N TYR A 250 -1.10 15.48 -23.24
CA TYR A 250 -1.68 15.76 -21.93
C TYR A 250 -3.17 16.07 -22.07
N THR A 251 -4.02 15.39 -21.32
CA THR A 251 -5.47 15.56 -21.41
C THR A 251 -5.98 16.31 -20.19
N LEU A 252 -6.45 17.53 -20.40
CA LEU A 252 -7.07 18.38 -19.41
C LEU A 252 -8.56 18.02 -19.31
N VAL A 253 -9.01 17.64 -18.12
CA VAL A 253 -10.43 17.34 -17.83
C VAL A 253 -10.82 18.05 -16.54
N GLY A 254 -11.94 18.75 -16.58
CA GLY A 254 -12.43 19.47 -15.41
C GLY A 254 -13.87 19.92 -15.53
N ASN A 255 -14.32 20.57 -14.46
CA ASN A 255 -15.65 21.15 -14.34
C ASN A 255 -15.55 22.67 -14.27
N VAL A 256 -16.55 23.35 -14.80
CA VAL A 256 -16.82 24.76 -14.53
C VAL A 256 -18.18 24.84 -13.85
N THR A 257 -18.20 25.44 -12.67
CA THR A 257 -19.39 25.72 -11.90
C THR A 257 -19.57 27.23 -11.85
N ASN A 258 -20.75 27.72 -12.20
CA ASN A 258 -21.01 29.15 -12.13
C ASN A 258 -22.43 29.40 -11.61
N PRO A 259 -22.62 30.25 -10.58
CA PRO A 259 -23.97 30.65 -10.18
C PRO A 259 -24.56 31.76 -11.09
N THR A 260 -23.78 32.43 -11.97
CA THR A 260 -24.32 33.42 -12.95
C THR A 260 -24.76 32.84 -14.30
N GLY A 261 -24.53 31.54 -14.56
CA GLY A 261 -24.94 30.82 -15.78
C GLY A 261 -23.81 30.58 -16.80
N LEU A 262 -23.94 29.55 -17.64
CA LEU A 262 -22.88 29.03 -18.53
C LEU A 262 -22.99 29.45 -20.00
N ASP A 263 -23.95 30.30 -20.35
CA ASP A 263 -24.27 30.61 -21.76
C ASP A 263 -23.26 31.58 -22.43
N GLY A 264 -22.31 32.14 -21.67
CA GLY A 264 -21.28 33.08 -22.15
C GLY A 264 -19.83 32.78 -21.71
N THR A 265 -19.57 31.64 -21.07
CA THR A 265 -18.24 31.30 -20.52
C THR A 265 -17.33 30.66 -21.58
N ASN A 266 -16.11 31.18 -21.72
CA ASN A 266 -15.04 30.55 -22.49
C ASN A 266 -13.97 30.01 -21.52
N VAL A 267 -13.57 28.75 -21.70
CA VAL A 267 -12.45 28.15 -20.96
C VAL A 267 -11.24 28.07 -21.86
N THR A 268 -10.12 28.60 -21.38
CA THR A 268 -8.84 28.57 -22.07
C THR A 268 -7.76 28.00 -21.17
N ALA A 269 -6.90 27.15 -21.72
CA ALA A 269 -5.65 26.76 -21.10
C ALA A 269 -4.50 27.56 -21.73
N THR A 270 -3.84 28.40 -20.95
CA THR A 270 -2.59 29.09 -21.31
C THR A 270 -1.41 28.25 -20.85
N ILE A 271 -0.52 27.92 -21.78
CA ILE A 271 0.64 27.06 -21.55
C ILE A 271 1.87 27.97 -21.59
N ASN A 272 2.72 27.92 -20.56
CA ASN A 272 3.94 28.74 -20.42
C ASN A 272 3.75 30.24 -20.74
N ASP A 273 2.59 30.80 -20.40
CA ASP A 273 2.23 32.21 -20.64
C ASP A 273 2.19 32.69 -22.10
N ASP A 274 2.37 31.80 -23.09
CA ASP A 274 2.49 32.21 -24.51
C ASP A 274 1.54 31.48 -25.47
N ARG A 275 1.08 30.27 -25.10
CA ARG A 275 0.23 29.45 -25.97
C ARG A 275 -1.12 29.13 -25.34
N THR A 276 -2.17 29.78 -25.86
CA THR A 276 -3.55 29.55 -25.41
C THR A 276 -4.29 28.52 -26.27
N VAL A 277 -4.91 27.52 -25.63
CA VAL A 277 -5.76 26.51 -26.25
C VAL A 277 -7.18 26.62 -25.70
N ALA A 278 -8.18 26.73 -26.57
CA ALA A 278 -9.58 26.75 -26.16
C ALA A 278 -10.05 25.34 -25.78
N LEU A 279 -10.64 25.20 -24.58
CA LEU A 279 -11.19 23.94 -24.09
C LEU A 279 -12.71 23.92 -24.31
N PRO A 280 -13.25 22.99 -25.13
CA PRO A 280 -14.68 22.97 -25.43
C PRO A 280 -15.49 22.57 -24.20
N LEU A 281 -16.44 23.43 -23.81
CA LEU A 281 -17.40 23.19 -22.73
C LEU A 281 -18.60 22.35 -23.23
N ARG A 282 -18.88 21.24 -22.53
CA ARG A 282 -20.13 20.48 -22.61
C ARG A 282 -21.11 20.99 -21.55
N ARG A 283 -22.28 21.44 -22.00
CA ARG A 283 -23.21 22.30 -21.24
C ARG A 283 -24.19 21.52 -20.35
N GLY A 284 -24.38 22.02 -19.13
CA GLY A 284 -25.53 21.77 -18.25
C GLY A 284 -26.13 23.10 -17.76
N TYR A 285 -27.31 23.08 -17.13
CA TYR A 285 -28.03 24.30 -16.73
C TYR A 285 -27.33 25.15 -15.63
N SER A 286 -26.35 24.58 -14.93
CA SER A 286 -25.59 25.23 -13.85
C SER A 286 -24.12 24.79 -13.78
N ASN A 287 -23.80 23.61 -14.32
CA ASN A 287 -22.46 23.01 -14.28
C ASN A 287 -22.09 22.58 -15.70
N GLY A 288 -20.85 22.83 -16.10
CA GLY A 288 -20.27 22.45 -17.38
C GLY A 288 -19.06 21.56 -17.17
N THR A 289 -18.77 20.68 -18.14
CA THR A 289 -17.53 19.89 -18.17
C THR A 289 -16.70 20.32 -19.35
N PHE A 290 -15.38 20.44 -19.19
CA PHE A 290 -14.47 20.65 -20.31
C PHE A 290 -13.51 19.47 -20.42
N ALA A 291 -13.14 19.14 -21.66
CA ALA A 291 -12.12 18.17 -21.95
C ALA A 291 -11.35 18.60 -23.21
N GLY A 292 -10.01 18.61 -23.14
CA GLY A 292 -9.17 18.89 -24.28
C GLY A 292 -7.79 18.28 -24.13
N THR A 293 -7.25 17.76 -25.24
CA THR A 293 -5.88 17.23 -25.29
C THR A 293 -4.95 18.29 -25.85
N ILE A 294 -3.86 18.54 -25.15
CA ILE A 294 -2.77 19.41 -25.57
C ILE A 294 -1.54 18.57 -25.88
N ASN A 295 -0.78 18.95 -26.90
CA ASN A 295 0.50 18.32 -27.20
C ASN A 295 1.61 19.11 -26.50
N LEU A 296 2.36 18.45 -25.62
CA LEU A 296 3.55 18.98 -24.97
C LEU A 296 4.73 18.74 -25.92
N THR A 297 5.03 19.72 -26.76
CA THR A 297 6.12 19.65 -27.75
C THR A 297 7.39 20.37 -27.30
N GLU A 298 7.34 21.01 -26.14
CA GLU A 298 8.41 21.78 -25.47
C GLU A 298 8.26 21.60 -23.95
N ARG A 299 9.26 22.00 -23.14
CA ARG A 299 9.14 21.96 -21.67
C ARG A 299 7.99 22.87 -21.26
N VAL A 300 7.04 22.35 -20.48
CA VAL A 300 5.86 23.08 -20.00
C VAL A 300 5.97 23.10 -18.50
N ASN A 301 6.19 24.29 -17.94
CA ASN A 301 6.33 24.50 -16.50
C ASN A 301 4.98 24.87 -15.86
N THR A 302 4.09 25.48 -16.65
CA THR A 302 2.84 26.00 -16.11
C THR A 302 1.73 25.88 -17.15
N ILE A 303 0.58 25.35 -16.71
CA ILE A 303 -0.67 25.38 -17.46
C ILE A 303 -1.70 26.11 -16.62
N GLU A 304 -2.04 27.33 -17.04
CA GLU A 304 -3.03 28.18 -16.43
C GLU A 304 -4.39 27.96 -17.12
N ILE A 305 -5.39 27.50 -16.38
CA ILE A 305 -6.76 27.35 -16.88
C ILE A 305 -7.59 28.50 -16.35
N THR A 306 -8.15 29.27 -17.27
CA THR A 306 -8.98 30.43 -16.95
C THR A 306 -10.37 30.24 -17.56
N ALA A 307 -11.42 30.38 -16.76
CA ALA A 307 -12.76 30.61 -17.26
C ALA A 307 -13.08 32.11 -17.26
N VAL A 308 -13.38 32.67 -18.43
CA VAL A 308 -13.78 34.07 -18.57
C VAL A 308 -15.19 34.15 -19.11
N GLU A 309 -16.03 34.93 -18.44
CA GLU A 309 -17.34 35.30 -18.95
C GLU A 309 -17.18 36.36 -20.05
N SER A 310 -17.71 36.07 -21.24
CA SER A 310 -17.64 36.99 -22.37
C SER A 310 -18.66 38.10 -22.16
N ASP A 311 -18.21 39.33 -21.94
CA ASP A 311 -19.05 40.53 -21.82
C ASP A 311 -19.55 41.00 -23.21
N ASP A 312 -20.20 40.10 -23.96
CA ASP A 312 -20.71 40.38 -25.30
C ASP A 312 -22.21 40.73 -25.24
N GLY A 313 -22.47 41.97 -24.84
CA GLY A 313 -23.71 42.66 -25.13
C GLY A 313 -23.96 42.73 -26.64
N GLN A 314 -25.10 42.17 -27.06
CA GLN A 314 -25.80 42.44 -28.32
C GLN A 314 -24.95 42.88 -29.55
N GLN A 315 -24.69 41.96 -30.48
CA GLN A 315 -24.63 42.34 -31.90
C GLN A 315 -25.75 41.70 -32.72
N SER A 316 -26.80 42.52 -32.82
CA SER A 316 -27.74 42.60 -33.92
C SER A 316 -27.11 42.26 -35.29
N LYS A 317 -27.73 41.30 -35.96
CA LYS A 317 -27.65 41.16 -37.42
C LYS A 317 -28.12 42.46 -38.08
N ASN A 318 -27.20 43.24 -38.67
CA ASN A 318 -27.38 43.81 -40.01
C ASN A 318 -26.17 44.66 -40.42
N GLY A 319 -25.71 44.41 -41.66
CA GLY A 319 -24.48 44.98 -42.20
C GLY A 319 -24.61 46.40 -42.76
N LYS A 320 -23.46 47.07 -42.87
CA LYS A 320 -22.87 47.53 -44.14
C LYS A 320 -21.63 48.39 -43.87
N GLN A 321 -20.58 48.04 -44.60
CA GLN A 321 -19.38 48.81 -44.93
C GLN A 321 -19.43 50.34 -44.72
N LYS A 322 -18.36 50.90 -44.14
CA LYS A 322 -17.47 51.85 -44.87
C LYS A 322 -16.20 52.19 -44.11
N SER A 323 -15.09 52.18 -44.85
CA SER A 323 -13.75 52.65 -44.50
C SER A 323 -13.69 54.14 -44.15
N LYS A 324 -12.87 54.52 -43.17
CA LYS A 324 -12.03 55.74 -43.26
C LYS A 324 -10.86 55.73 -42.27
N LYS A 325 -9.81 56.41 -42.71
CA LYS A 325 -8.41 56.42 -42.24
C LYS A 325 -8.16 57.57 -41.24
N LYS A 326 -7.17 57.36 -40.36
CA LYS A 326 -6.19 58.34 -39.82
C LYS A 326 -6.48 58.99 -38.43
N GLY A 327 -5.56 58.75 -37.48
CA GLY A 327 -4.90 59.83 -36.72
C GLY A 327 -5.06 59.91 -35.19
N ASN A 328 -4.01 59.48 -34.48
CA ASN A 328 -3.31 60.16 -33.36
C ASN A 328 -3.99 60.39 -31.97
N ASN A 329 -3.30 59.84 -30.95
CA ASN A 329 -3.05 60.27 -29.57
C ASN A 329 -4.21 60.74 -28.65
N GLY A 330 -4.34 60.06 -27.50
CA GLY A 330 -5.15 60.53 -26.37
C GLY A 330 -5.07 59.58 -25.18
N ASN A 331 -4.19 59.93 -24.22
CA ASN A 331 -4.15 59.42 -22.86
C ASN A 331 -5.53 59.56 -22.18
N GLY A 332 -6.04 58.48 -21.61
CA GLY A 332 -7.29 58.45 -20.86
C GLY A 332 -7.34 57.19 -20.01
N GLY A 333 -7.01 57.33 -18.73
CA GLY A 333 -7.20 56.27 -17.75
C GLY A 333 -8.65 55.82 -17.75
N ALA A 334 -8.85 54.51 -17.85
CA ALA A 334 -10.12 53.86 -17.64
C ALA A 334 -9.91 52.78 -16.58
N SER A 335 -10.64 52.98 -15.48
CA SER A 335 -10.88 52.05 -14.38
C SER A 335 -11.10 50.63 -14.91
N SER A 336 -10.20 49.71 -14.59
CA SER A 336 -10.40 48.28 -14.79
C SER A 336 -11.41 47.80 -13.76
N GLY A 337 -12.65 47.56 -14.18
CA GLY A 337 -13.48 46.58 -13.49
C GLY A 337 -12.80 45.23 -13.69
N GLN A 338 -12.15 44.72 -12.64
CA GLN A 338 -11.61 43.37 -12.64
C GLN A 338 -12.81 42.42 -12.62
N SER A 339 -13.10 41.81 -13.76
CA SER A 339 -13.80 40.52 -13.79
C SER A 339 -12.93 39.53 -13.02
N GLN A 340 -13.42 39.05 -11.87
CA GLN A 340 -12.77 37.96 -11.14
C GLN A 340 -12.86 36.70 -12.00
N ALA A 341 -11.80 36.39 -12.72
CA ALA A 341 -11.57 35.06 -13.25
C ALA A 341 -10.91 34.24 -12.14
N ASN A 342 -11.51 33.13 -11.75
CA ASN A 342 -10.74 32.11 -11.05
C ASN A 342 -9.77 31.49 -12.06
N THR A 343 -8.68 30.96 -11.55
CA THR A 343 -7.64 30.36 -12.36
C THR A 343 -7.08 29.16 -11.64
N VAL A 344 -7.07 28.02 -12.32
CA VAL A 344 -6.39 26.82 -11.85
C VAL A 344 -5.04 26.73 -12.55
N VAL A 345 -3.97 26.82 -11.78
CA VAL A 345 -2.60 26.68 -12.26
C VAL A 345 -2.14 25.26 -12.00
N LEU A 346 -1.76 24.53 -13.04
CA LEU A 346 -0.94 23.33 -12.93
C LEU A 346 0.51 23.75 -13.06
N ARG A 347 1.32 23.33 -12.10
CA ARG A 347 2.77 23.41 -12.15
C ARG A 347 3.26 22.02 -12.56
N LEU A 348 4.14 21.98 -13.55
CA LEU A 348 4.63 20.72 -14.10
C LEU A 348 6.13 20.84 -14.30
N ASP A 349 6.93 20.11 -13.56
CA ASP A 349 8.39 20.13 -13.70
C ASP A 349 8.94 18.88 -14.41
N GLY A 350 8.13 17.82 -14.47
CA GLY A 350 8.41 16.56 -15.16
C GLY A 350 9.06 15.50 -14.27
N ASP A 351 9.03 15.66 -12.96
CA ASP A 351 9.52 14.71 -11.95
C ASP A 351 8.61 13.46 -11.81
N GLY A 352 7.36 13.58 -12.25
CA GLY A 352 6.34 12.53 -12.18
C GLY A 352 5.40 12.62 -10.97
N LEU A 353 5.56 13.60 -10.07
CA LEU A 353 4.68 13.86 -8.94
C LEU A 353 3.63 14.94 -9.27
N PRO A 354 2.34 14.74 -8.97
CA PRO A 354 1.34 15.80 -9.09
C PRO A 354 1.61 16.96 -8.13
N ASP A 355 1.34 18.19 -8.58
CA ASP A 355 1.39 19.40 -7.73
C ASP A 355 0.70 19.26 -6.36
N THR A 356 -0.45 18.59 -6.30
CA THR A 356 -1.16 18.35 -5.04
C THR A 356 -0.45 17.36 -4.13
N TYR A 357 0.26 16.40 -4.70
CA TYR A 357 1.01 15.41 -3.93
C TYR A 357 2.25 16.07 -3.34
N GLU A 358 2.96 16.86 -4.15
CA GLU A 358 4.10 17.66 -3.70
C GLU A 358 3.71 18.66 -2.61
N GLU A 359 2.63 19.42 -2.79
CA GLU A 359 2.21 20.41 -1.79
C GLU A 359 1.68 19.81 -0.48
N ASN A 360 1.05 18.62 -0.52
CA ASN A 360 0.32 18.08 0.63
C ASN A 360 0.97 16.85 1.28
N VAL A 361 1.90 16.18 0.59
CA VAL A 361 2.54 14.94 1.05
C VAL A 361 4.04 15.18 1.24
N THR A 362 4.82 15.31 0.16
CA THR A 362 6.29 15.40 0.23
C THR A 362 6.82 16.78 0.64
N GLY A 363 6.07 17.85 0.36
CA GLY A 363 6.47 19.23 0.63
C GLY A 363 7.46 19.83 -0.38
N THR A 364 7.75 19.13 -1.48
CA THR A 364 8.65 19.54 -2.56
C THR A 364 8.11 20.73 -3.37
N ASP A 365 8.95 21.43 -4.15
CA ASP A 365 8.54 22.58 -4.99
C ASP A 365 7.99 22.11 -6.34
N PRO A 366 6.69 22.30 -6.65
CA PRO A 366 6.06 21.80 -7.89
C PRO A 366 6.58 22.37 -9.22
N LEU A 367 7.60 23.22 -9.18
CA LEU A 367 8.27 23.81 -10.35
C LEU A 367 9.72 23.38 -10.50
N ASP A 368 10.26 22.63 -9.55
CA ASP A 368 11.65 22.25 -9.49
C ASP A 368 11.76 20.72 -9.33
N PRO A 369 12.14 19.99 -10.39
CA PRO A 369 11.99 18.53 -10.41
C PRO A 369 13.00 17.77 -9.55
N ASP A 370 13.86 18.48 -8.81
CA ASP A 370 14.97 17.98 -7.98
C ASP A 370 15.13 18.98 -6.81
N SER A 371 14.10 19.02 -5.96
CA SER A 371 13.89 19.98 -4.90
C SER A 371 14.01 19.35 -3.51
N ASP A 372 14.02 20.21 -2.50
CA ASP A 372 14.17 19.81 -1.09
C ASP A 372 12.80 19.40 -0.53
N ALA A 373 12.71 18.23 0.11
CA ALA A 373 11.56 17.87 0.91
C ALA A 373 11.77 18.37 2.35
N PRO A 374 11.13 19.47 2.80
CA PRO A 374 11.43 20.07 4.10
C PRO A 374 11.02 19.20 5.31
N SER A 375 10.35 18.08 5.06
CA SER A 375 9.96 17.07 6.05
C SER A 375 11.09 16.09 6.38
N THR A 376 12.09 15.92 5.52
CA THR A 376 13.24 15.04 5.75
C THR A 376 14.36 15.77 6.49
N GLU A 377 15.31 15.02 7.05
CA GLU A 377 16.49 15.60 7.71
C GLU A 377 17.62 15.96 6.73
N VAL A 378 17.65 15.26 5.59
CA VAL A 378 18.63 15.45 4.52
C VAL A 378 18.13 16.56 3.60
N ASN A 379 19.03 17.12 2.80
CA ASN A 379 18.66 18.06 1.75
C ASN A 379 18.87 17.35 0.42
N GLU A 380 17.77 17.01 -0.25
CA GLU A 380 17.76 16.21 -1.46
C GLU A 380 17.90 17.06 -2.73
N ALA A 381 17.75 18.39 -2.61
CA ALA A 381 17.80 19.29 -3.75
C ALA A 381 19.13 19.24 -4.55
N ASP A 382 18.98 19.35 -5.87
CA ASP A 382 20.07 19.35 -6.86
C ASP A 382 21.00 18.11 -6.75
N ASN A 383 20.53 16.98 -6.23
CA ASN A 383 21.33 15.77 -6.04
C ASN A 383 21.47 14.95 -7.35
N GLY A 384 20.67 15.26 -8.37
CA GLY A 384 20.63 14.59 -9.67
C GLY A 384 19.60 13.47 -9.79
N THR A 385 18.88 13.17 -8.72
CA THR A 385 17.67 12.37 -8.65
C THR A 385 16.47 13.33 -8.69
N ILE A 386 15.40 12.95 -9.38
CA ILE A 386 14.19 13.78 -9.42
C ILE A 386 13.30 13.41 -8.25
N ASP A 387 12.48 14.34 -7.75
CA ASP A 387 11.66 14.15 -6.54
C ASP A 387 10.79 12.88 -6.61
N GLY A 388 10.19 12.59 -7.78
CA GLY A 388 9.45 11.35 -7.97
C GLY A 388 10.27 10.05 -7.87
N ASN A 389 11.58 10.11 -8.08
CA ASN A 389 12.49 8.96 -7.94
C ASN A 389 13.27 9.00 -6.62
N GLU A 390 13.07 10.00 -5.78
CA GLU A 390 13.72 10.09 -4.48
C GLU A 390 13.16 9.00 -3.54
N ASP A 391 13.96 8.62 -2.56
CA ASP A 391 13.65 7.67 -1.50
C ASP A 391 13.85 8.44 -0.18
N PHE A 392 12.79 9.14 0.25
CA PHE A 392 12.88 10.20 1.26
C PHE A 392 13.01 9.64 2.68
N ASP A 393 12.45 8.47 2.96
CA ASP A 393 12.53 7.78 4.26
C ASP A 393 13.53 6.63 4.28
N GLY A 394 14.08 6.25 3.12
CA GLY A 394 15.23 5.35 3.01
C GLY A 394 14.85 3.88 3.07
N ASP A 395 13.62 3.53 2.73
CA ASP A 395 13.10 2.16 2.76
C ASP A 395 13.34 1.38 1.44
N HIS A 396 14.01 2.02 0.47
CA HIS A 396 14.28 1.52 -0.88
C HIS A 396 13.09 1.49 -1.84
N LEU A 397 12.03 2.24 -1.53
CA LEU A 397 10.88 2.44 -2.38
C LEU A 397 10.82 3.90 -2.84
N SER A 398 10.99 4.15 -4.14
CA SER A 398 10.94 5.53 -4.65
C SER A 398 9.55 6.16 -4.46
N THR A 399 9.47 7.46 -4.20
CA THR A 399 8.23 8.21 -3.97
C THR A 399 7.13 7.99 -5.02
N ILE A 400 7.49 7.84 -6.29
CA ILE A 400 6.50 7.55 -7.34
C ILE A 400 5.86 6.17 -7.18
N ARG A 401 6.61 5.18 -6.67
CA ARG A 401 6.14 3.83 -6.36
C ARG A 401 5.29 3.83 -5.12
N GLU A 402 5.70 4.57 -4.10
CA GLU A 402 4.94 4.71 -2.86
C GLU A 402 3.55 5.28 -3.14
N ARG A 403 3.48 6.34 -3.94
CA ARG A 403 2.20 6.88 -4.42
C ARG A 403 1.37 5.86 -5.23
N GLU A 404 2.01 4.98 -6.00
CA GLU A 404 1.32 3.94 -6.77
C GLU A 404 0.75 2.84 -5.88
N LEU A 405 1.45 2.50 -4.80
CA LEU A 405 1.06 1.48 -3.82
C LEU A 405 0.07 2.05 -2.79
N GLY A 406 0.17 3.34 -2.49
CA GLY A 406 -0.64 4.03 -1.47
C GLY A 406 0.07 4.21 -0.13
N THR A 407 1.37 3.91 -0.06
CA THR A 407 2.23 4.08 1.12
C THR A 407 2.63 5.54 1.33
N ASP A 408 3.14 5.87 2.51
CA ASP A 408 3.54 7.22 2.90
C ASP A 408 5.03 7.46 2.61
N PRO A 409 5.40 8.33 1.66
CA PRO A 409 6.78 8.55 1.22
C PRO A 409 7.71 9.23 2.22
N LEU A 410 7.26 9.37 3.46
CA LEU A 410 8.02 9.99 4.54
C LEU A 410 8.05 9.08 5.77
N TYR A 411 7.54 7.86 5.65
CA TYR A 411 7.42 6.92 6.74
C TYR A 411 7.62 5.49 6.24
N ALA A 412 8.82 4.97 6.50
CA ALA A 412 9.33 3.73 5.93
C ALA A 412 8.47 2.47 6.17
N ASP A 413 7.58 2.46 7.16
CA ASP A 413 6.73 1.30 7.54
C ASP A 413 5.28 1.82 7.67
N THR A 414 4.52 1.84 6.58
CA THR A 414 3.26 2.57 6.50
C THR A 414 2.18 2.01 7.44
N ASP A 415 2.09 0.69 7.60
CA ASP A 415 1.06 0.06 8.41
C ASP A 415 1.48 -0.19 9.88
N GLY A 416 2.77 -0.10 10.17
CA GLY A 416 3.33 -0.12 11.52
C GLY A 416 3.52 -1.51 12.10
N ASP A 417 3.76 -2.52 11.27
CA ASP A 417 3.97 -3.91 11.70
C ASP A 417 5.45 -4.24 12.04
N GLY A 418 6.38 -3.34 11.70
CA GLY A 418 7.81 -3.47 11.94
C GLY A 418 8.64 -3.79 10.69
N LEU A 419 8.02 -3.92 9.51
CA LEU A 419 8.71 -4.11 8.24
C LEU A 419 8.62 -2.86 7.37
N PRO A 420 9.71 -2.46 6.68
CA PRO A 420 9.62 -1.34 5.76
C PRO A 420 8.86 -1.67 4.47
N ASP A 421 8.13 -0.71 3.90
CA ASP A 421 7.26 -0.90 2.74
C ASP A 421 8.03 -1.45 1.53
N GLY A 422 9.26 -0.97 1.31
CA GLY A 422 10.17 -1.48 0.29
C GLY A 422 10.61 -2.93 0.52
N PHE A 423 10.86 -3.33 1.77
CA PHE A 423 11.23 -4.70 2.15
C PHE A 423 10.07 -5.66 1.91
N GLU A 424 8.89 -5.30 2.41
CA GLU A 424 7.63 -6.01 2.15
C GLU A 424 7.40 -6.20 0.66
N LYS A 425 7.61 -5.13 -0.12
CA LYS A 425 7.29 -5.17 -1.54
C LYS A 425 8.22 -6.04 -2.37
N PHE A 426 9.52 -6.00 -2.08
CA PHE A 426 10.55 -6.58 -2.95
C PHE A 426 11.18 -7.87 -2.41
N VAL A 427 11.10 -8.13 -1.11
CA VAL A 427 11.73 -9.29 -0.47
C VAL A 427 10.70 -10.36 -0.16
N ILE A 428 9.74 -10.06 0.72
CA ILE A 428 8.80 -11.08 1.25
C ILE A 428 7.49 -11.17 0.47
N GLY A 429 7.03 -10.06 -0.14
CA GLY A 429 5.83 -10.01 -0.97
C GLY A 429 4.51 -9.85 -0.20
N THR A 430 4.54 -9.26 0.99
CA THR A 430 3.38 -8.85 1.81
C THR A 430 2.75 -7.55 1.29
N ASP A 431 1.60 -7.15 1.86
CA ASP A 431 0.92 -5.90 1.52
C ASP A 431 1.31 -4.80 2.52
N PRO A 432 2.08 -3.76 2.12
CA PRO A 432 2.60 -2.71 3.02
C PRO A 432 1.53 -1.73 3.57
N LEU A 433 0.26 -2.11 3.44
CA LEU A 433 -0.89 -1.37 3.93
C LEU A 433 -1.76 -2.23 4.86
N ASP A 434 -1.34 -3.47 5.14
CA ASP A 434 -2.06 -4.46 5.92
C ASP A 434 -1.12 -5.22 6.86
N THR A 435 -1.15 -4.82 8.14
CA THR A 435 -0.29 -5.33 9.22
C THR A 435 -0.25 -6.87 9.35
N ASP A 436 -1.23 -7.60 8.81
CA ASP A 436 -1.35 -9.06 8.84
C ASP A 436 -1.96 -9.49 7.49
N THR A 437 -1.10 -9.70 6.48
CA THR A 437 -1.48 -9.89 5.07
C THR A 437 -2.35 -11.14 4.87
N ASP A 438 -2.16 -12.17 5.69
CA ASP A 438 -2.82 -13.47 5.54
C ASP A 438 -3.98 -13.74 6.53
N ASP A 439 -4.25 -12.78 7.41
CA ASP A 439 -5.30 -12.77 8.46
C ASP A 439 -5.16 -13.95 9.46
N ASP A 440 -3.95 -14.46 9.73
CA ASP A 440 -3.75 -15.56 10.67
C ASP A 440 -3.69 -15.12 12.16
N GLY A 441 -3.53 -13.80 12.38
CA GLY A 441 -3.49 -13.16 13.68
C GLY A 441 -2.09 -12.86 14.21
N ILE A 442 -1.04 -13.07 13.42
CA ILE A 442 0.34 -12.66 13.65
C ILE A 442 0.68 -11.54 12.65
N PRO A 443 1.20 -10.38 13.09
CA PRO A 443 1.64 -9.35 12.15
C PRO A 443 2.78 -9.83 11.26
N ASP A 444 2.88 -9.37 10.01
CA ASP A 444 3.86 -9.89 9.04
C ASP A 444 5.30 -9.73 9.56
N GLY A 445 5.64 -8.65 10.26
CA GLY A 445 6.93 -8.48 10.93
C GLY A 445 7.25 -9.44 12.09
N GLU A 446 6.23 -10.01 12.75
CA GLU A 446 6.36 -10.99 13.83
C GLU A 446 6.31 -12.45 13.35
N GLU A 447 6.08 -12.68 12.05
CA GLU A 447 6.12 -14.02 11.46
C GLU A 447 7.54 -14.57 11.32
N ASP A 448 7.66 -15.89 11.22
CA ASP A 448 8.91 -16.65 11.01
C ASP A 448 8.67 -17.54 9.77
N LEU A 449 9.01 -16.99 8.60
CA LEU A 449 8.57 -17.52 7.31
C LEU A 449 9.31 -18.81 6.91
N ASP A 450 10.58 -18.98 7.31
CA ASP A 450 11.38 -20.17 7.02
C ASP A 450 11.53 -21.15 8.20
N GLY A 451 11.15 -20.74 9.41
CA GLY A 451 11.08 -21.58 10.60
C GLY A 451 12.42 -21.76 11.31
N ASP A 452 13.39 -20.87 11.12
CA ASP A 452 14.71 -20.92 11.75
C ASP A 452 14.72 -20.38 13.20
N GLY A 453 13.68 -19.61 13.54
CA GLY A 453 13.45 -19.04 14.86
C GLY A 453 13.76 -17.53 15.00
N LEU A 454 14.17 -16.83 13.95
CA LEU A 454 14.13 -15.37 13.84
C LEU A 454 12.78 -14.94 13.26
N THR A 455 12.28 -13.77 13.66
CA THR A 455 11.12 -13.18 12.96
C THR A 455 11.56 -12.36 11.75
N ASN A 456 10.67 -12.15 10.78
CA ASN A 456 10.93 -11.37 9.57
C ASN A 456 11.56 -9.99 9.89
N ALA A 457 11.09 -9.32 10.96
CA ALA A 457 11.66 -8.06 11.42
C ALA A 457 13.05 -8.19 12.08
N GLU A 458 13.30 -9.28 12.82
CA GLU A 458 14.62 -9.57 13.39
C GLU A 458 15.65 -9.87 12.29
N GLU A 459 15.23 -10.55 11.23
CA GLU A 459 16.05 -10.83 10.06
C GLU A 459 16.37 -9.57 9.25
N TYR A 460 15.39 -8.68 9.07
CA TYR A 460 15.62 -7.36 8.48
C TYR A 460 16.70 -6.59 9.25
N ASP A 461 16.60 -6.55 10.59
CA ASP A 461 17.57 -5.89 11.47
C ASP A 461 18.97 -6.57 11.45
N ALA A 462 19.01 -7.88 11.22
CA ALA A 462 20.23 -8.67 11.14
C ALA A 462 20.89 -8.68 9.75
N GLU A 463 20.25 -8.05 8.75
CA GLU A 463 20.65 -8.13 7.34
C GLU A 463 20.68 -9.58 6.80
N THR A 464 19.79 -10.44 7.32
CA THR A 464 19.59 -11.83 6.87
C THR A 464 18.32 -11.94 5.99
N SER A 465 17.81 -13.16 5.73
CA SER A 465 16.81 -13.39 4.69
C SER A 465 15.65 -14.28 5.18
N PRO A 466 14.44 -13.73 5.31
CA PRO A 466 13.24 -14.47 5.77
C PRO A 466 12.76 -15.65 4.94
N GLN A 467 13.42 -15.91 3.81
CA GLN A 467 13.09 -16.99 2.91
C GLN A 467 14.02 -18.20 3.05
N TYR A 468 15.12 -18.07 3.79
CA TYR A 468 16.21 -19.03 3.81
C TYR A 468 16.81 -19.15 5.21
N ALA A 469 16.47 -20.24 5.90
CA ALA A 469 16.92 -20.55 7.26
C ALA A 469 18.45 -20.74 7.41
N ASP A 470 19.18 -20.78 6.30
CA ASP A 470 20.62 -21.02 6.16
C ASP A 470 20.99 -20.44 4.79
N ILE A 471 21.43 -19.18 4.78
CA ILE A 471 21.57 -18.36 3.57
C ILE A 471 22.68 -18.86 2.65
N ASP A 472 23.83 -19.25 3.21
CA ASP A 472 25.00 -19.66 2.46
C ASP A 472 25.10 -21.18 2.25
N GLY A 473 24.32 -21.95 3.01
CA GLY A 473 24.15 -23.39 2.87
C GLY A 473 25.27 -24.21 3.50
N ASP A 474 25.96 -23.69 4.51
CA ASP A 474 27.09 -24.35 5.18
C ASP A 474 26.64 -25.34 6.28
N GLY A 475 25.37 -25.28 6.67
CA GLY A 475 24.74 -26.14 7.68
C GLY A 475 24.53 -25.49 9.06
N LEU A 476 24.95 -24.24 9.26
CA LEU A 476 24.51 -23.37 10.35
C LEU A 476 23.30 -22.55 9.89
N THR A 477 22.36 -22.31 10.80
CA THR A 477 21.25 -21.40 10.51
C THR A 477 21.66 -19.98 10.87
N ASP A 478 21.08 -18.97 10.23
CA ASP A 478 21.34 -17.55 10.50
C ASP A 478 21.39 -17.19 12.01
N PRO A 479 20.44 -17.62 12.88
CA PRO A 479 20.53 -17.33 14.31
C PRO A 479 21.67 -18.05 15.04
N GLN A 480 22.14 -19.19 14.53
CA GLN A 480 23.31 -19.90 15.07
C GLN A 480 24.59 -19.15 14.71
N GLU A 481 24.68 -18.66 13.48
CA GLU A 481 25.82 -17.90 13.00
C GLU A 481 25.94 -16.56 13.72
N LEU A 482 24.85 -15.81 13.85
CA LEU A 482 24.80 -14.58 14.65
C LEU A 482 25.20 -14.83 16.12
N ALA A 483 24.87 -16.01 16.67
CA ALA A 483 25.26 -16.39 18.02
C ALA A 483 26.74 -16.82 18.14
N ASN A 484 27.31 -17.42 17.09
CA ASN A 484 28.70 -17.84 17.02
C ASN A 484 29.65 -16.70 16.61
N GLY A 485 29.13 -15.67 15.93
CA GLY A 485 29.87 -14.54 15.41
C GLY A 485 30.43 -14.73 14.00
N THR A 486 29.97 -15.76 13.28
CA THR A 486 30.24 -15.98 11.85
C THR A 486 29.35 -15.09 10.98
N ASP A 487 29.64 -15.01 9.68
CA ASP A 487 28.90 -14.18 8.72
C ASP A 487 27.88 -15.03 7.93
N PRO A 488 26.55 -14.83 8.11
CA PRO A 488 25.52 -15.63 7.42
C PRO A 488 25.55 -15.64 5.89
N TRP A 489 26.33 -14.74 5.28
CA TRP A 489 26.51 -14.68 3.84
C TRP A 489 27.78 -15.37 3.34
N GLN A 490 28.58 -15.96 4.24
CA GLN A 490 29.89 -16.52 3.94
C GLN A 490 30.08 -17.87 4.65
N ALA A 491 29.95 -18.93 3.85
CA ALA A 491 30.10 -20.30 4.34
C ALA A 491 31.47 -20.59 4.99
N ASP A 492 32.48 -19.76 4.78
CA ASP A 492 33.84 -19.84 5.34
C ASP A 492 34.23 -18.39 5.76
N THR A 493 33.98 -18.05 7.03
CA THR A 493 34.09 -16.66 7.53
C THR A 493 35.54 -16.17 7.58
N ASP A 494 36.51 -17.07 7.78
CA ASP A 494 37.92 -16.73 7.97
C ASP A 494 38.84 -17.04 6.76
N ASP A 495 38.22 -17.46 5.64
CA ASP A 495 38.80 -17.72 4.33
C ASP A 495 39.92 -18.79 4.37
N ASP A 496 39.75 -19.85 5.16
CA ASP A 496 40.75 -20.90 5.35
C ASP A 496 40.55 -22.18 4.52
N GLY A 497 39.34 -22.35 3.99
CA GLY A 497 38.93 -23.47 3.14
C GLY A 497 38.08 -24.54 3.82
N LEU A 498 37.74 -24.37 5.11
CA LEU A 498 36.67 -25.11 5.79
C LEU A 498 35.41 -24.25 5.88
N ASP A 499 34.26 -24.92 5.84
CA ASP A 499 32.99 -24.22 6.01
C ASP A 499 32.68 -24.10 7.53
N ASP A 500 32.14 -22.99 8.00
CA ASP A 500 31.99 -22.67 9.43
C ASP A 500 31.19 -23.74 10.18
N GLY A 501 30.18 -24.32 9.53
CA GLY A 501 29.34 -25.38 10.05
C GLY A 501 30.05 -26.71 10.30
N VAL A 502 31.16 -26.99 9.60
CA VAL A 502 31.90 -28.25 9.78
C VAL A 502 33.05 -28.14 10.78
N GLU A 503 33.65 -26.97 10.92
CA GLU A 503 34.82 -26.74 11.78
C GLU A 503 34.66 -27.15 13.25
N PRO A 504 33.56 -26.83 13.96
CA PRO A 504 33.40 -27.23 15.35
C PRO A 504 33.12 -28.73 15.52
N THR A 505 33.08 -29.50 14.42
CA THR A 505 32.74 -30.93 14.41
C THR A 505 33.96 -31.83 14.20
N ASP A 506 33.85 -33.09 14.65
CA ASP A 506 34.89 -34.09 14.38
C ASP A 506 34.89 -34.45 12.88
N PRO A 507 36.05 -34.45 12.20
CA PRO A 507 37.41 -34.53 12.76
C PRO A 507 38.16 -33.19 12.95
N PHE A 508 37.60 -32.05 12.54
CA PHE A 508 38.31 -30.77 12.48
C PHE A 508 38.53 -30.19 13.88
N ASN A 509 37.45 -29.90 14.62
CA ASN A 509 37.48 -29.27 15.95
C ASN A 509 38.28 -27.95 15.98
N THR A 510 38.10 -27.11 14.97
CA THR A 510 38.75 -25.80 14.76
C THR A 510 37.79 -24.65 15.12
N ASP A 511 38.30 -23.42 15.18
CA ASP A 511 37.51 -22.22 15.46
C ASP A 511 37.22 -21.47 14.16
N PRO A 512 35.95 -21.31 13.73
CA PRO A 512 35.58 -20.71 12.44
C PRO A 512 35.87 -19.22 12.29
N LEU A 513 36.54 -18.63 13.28
CA LEU A 513 36.97 -17.23 13.28
C LEU A 513 38.51 -17.11 13.33
N ASP A 514 39.23 -18.22 13.30
CA ASP A 514 40.69 -18.27 13.37
C ASP A 514 41.28 -19.24 12.33
N PRO A 515 41.88 -18.74 11.24
CA PRO A 515 42.23 -19.56 10.08
C PRO A 515 43.45 -20.48 10.30
N ASP A 516 43.96 -20.58 11.53
CA ASP A 516 45.10 -21.41 12.00
C ASP A 516 44.93 -21.58 13.52
N THR A 517 43.93 -22.37 13.93
CA THR A 517 43.48 -22.51 15.33
C THR A 517 44.59 -22.93 16.30
N ASP A 518 45.57 -23.71 15.82
CA ASP A 518 46.66 -24.23 16.66
C ASP A 518 47.99 -23.46 16.56
N GLU A 519 48.01 -22.40 15.74
CA GLU A 519 49.13 -21.50 15.46
C GLU A 519 50.41 -22.21 14.95
N ASP A 520 50.28 -23.33 14.23
CA ASP A 520 51.42 -24.06 13.68
C ASP A 520 51.96 -23.50 12.34
N GLY A 521 51.18 -22.61 11.71
CA GLY A 521 51.51 -21.91 10.47
C GLY A 521 50.95 -22.57 9.20
N ILE A 522 50.14 -23.62 9.34
CA ILE A 522 49.30 -24.21 8.29
C ILE A 522 47.86 -23.78 8.59
N LYS A 523 47.12 -23.35 7.55
CA LYS A 523 45.69 -23.05 7.73
C LYS A 523 44.91 -24.33 8.04
N ASP A 524 43.86 -24.28 8.85
CA ASP A 524 43.10 -25.46 9.24
C ASP A 524 42.56 -26.19 7.99
N GLY A 525 41.99 -25.48 7.02
CA GLY A 525 41.57 -26.05 5.73
C GLY A 525 42.67 -26.68 4.86
N ASN A 526 43.96 -26.43 5.14
CA ASN A 526 45.09 -27.07 4.47
C ASN A 526 45.71 -28.22 5.27
N GLU A 527 45.18 -28.53 6.45
CA GLU A 527 45.61 -29.68 7.23
C GLU A 527 45.06 -31.00 6.68
N THR A 528 45.70 -32.11 7.04
CA THR A 528 45.27 -33.44 6.59
C THR A 528 44.26 -34.07 7.54
N TYR A 529 43.03 -34.24 7.09
CA TYR A 529 41.96 -34.87 7.85
C TYR A 529 41.56 -36.22 7.27
N THR A 530 40.84 -36.99 8.09
CA THR A 530 40.16 -38.21 7.63
C THR A 530 38.66 -38.06 7.81
N THR A 531 37.97 -37.74 6.72
CA THR A 531 36.54 -37.45 6.68
C THR A 531 35.75 -38.62 6.10
N THR A 532 34.44 -38.64 6.32
CA THR A 532 33.57 -39.74 5.85
C THR A 532 32.39 -39.17 5.07
N ALA A 533 32.10 -39.75 3.92
CA ALA A 533 30.91 -39.50 3.11
C ALA A 533 30.17 -40.83 2.88
N GLY A 534 28.87 -40.81 2.59
CA GLY A 534 28.14 -42.06 2.39
C GLY A 534 26.70 -41.86 1.96
N ASN A 535 26.06 -42.98 1.61
CA ASN A 535 24.65 -43.05 1.31
C ASN A 535 24.05 -44.30 1.98
N GLU A 536 23.33 -44.09 3.08
CA GLU A 536 22.72 -45.17 3.86
C GLU A 536 21.74 -46.00 3.05
N SER A 537 21.03 -45.40 2.09
CA SER A 537 20.04 -46.11 1.26
C SER A 537 20.70 -47.10 0.30
N LEU A 538 21.92 -46.78 -0.15
CA LEU A 538 22.74 -47.65 -1.00
C LEU A 538 23.69 -48.54 -0.20
N GLY A 539 23.74 -48.36 1.12
CA GLY A 539 24.61 -49.12 2.02
C GLY A 539 26.10 -48.87 1.80
N VAL A 540 26.48 -47.65 1.44
CA VAL A 540 27.86 -47.27 1.10
C VAL A 540 28.40 -46.23 2.06
N ASP A 541 29.58 -46.50 2.62
CA ASP A 541 30.37 -45.56 3.43
C ASP A 541 31.76 -45.42 2.81
N VAL A 542 32.22 -44.18 2.65
CA VAL A 542 33.51 -43.84 2.05
C VAL A 542 34.28 -43.01 3.07
N LYS A 543 35.40 -43.56 3.55
CA LYS A 543 36.31 -42.87 4.46
C LYS A 543 37.54 -42.38 3.70
N LEU A 544 37.71 -41.07 3.59
CA LEU A 544 38.75 -40.44 2.79
C LEU A 544 39.81 -39.79 3.68
N THR A 545 41.05 -39.74 3.22
CA THR A 545 42.12 -38.94 3.82
C THR A 545 42.66 -37.98 2.78
N GLY A 546 42.79 -36.70 3.14
CA GLY A 546 43.29 -35.63 2.27
C GLY A 546 43.32 -34.28 2.99
N GLU A 547 43.69 -33.22 2.25
CA GLU A 547 43.73 -31.85 2.77
C GLU A 547 42.29 -31.28 2.90
N GLY A 548 41.96 -30.73 4.07
CA GLY A 548 40.65 -30.12 4.36
C GLY A 548 39.46 -31.09 4.33
N ASN A 549 38.26 -30.55 4.09
CA ASN A 549 37.04 -31.33 3.99
C ASN A 549 36.89 -32.04 2.63
N VAL A 550 37.64 -33.12 2.41
CA VAL A 550 37.52 -33.90 1.15
C VAL A 550 36.17 -34.62 0.98
N ALA A 551 35.46 -34.92 2.08
CA ALA A 551 34.16 -35.59 2.04
C ALA A 551 33.05 -34.72 1.43
N GLY A 552 33.10 -33.39 1.65
CA GLY A 552 32.11 -32.44 1.10
C GLY A 552 32.06 -32.42 -0.44
N GLY A 553 33.09 -32.94 -1.12
CA GLY A 553 33.11 -33.06 -2.58
C GLY A 553 32.59 -34.40 -3.13
N VAL A 554 32.19 -35.35 -2.27
CA VAL A 554 31.88 -36.72 -2.66
C VAL A 554 30.39 -36.91 -2.92
N SER A 555 30.04 -37.48 -4.07
CA SER A 555 28.67 -37.90 -4.38
C SER A 555 28.60 -39.42 -4.59
N VAL A 556 27.60 -40.06 -3.98
CA VAL A 556 27.32 -41.50 -4.12
C VAL A 556 25.92 -41.69 -4.72
N GLY A 557 25.87 -42.17 -5.96
CA GLY A 557 24.63 -42.38 -6.72
C GLY A 557 24.41 -43.83 -7.14
N GLU A 558 23.18 -44.17 -7.52
CA GLU A 558 22.89 -45.43 -8.21
C GLU A 558 23.41 -45.38 -9.64
N GLU A 559 24.08 -46.46 -10.07
CA GLU A 559 24.50 -46.60 -11.46
C GLU A 559 23.29 -46.94 -12.34
N THR A 560 22.85 -45.99 -13.18
CA THR A 560 21.66 -46.14 -14.04
C THR A 560 21.99 -46.51 -15.49
N GLU A 561 23.27 -46.55 -15.88
CA GLU A 561 23.66 -46.86 -17.24
C GLU A 561 23.57 -48.35 -17.59
N ARG A 562 23.48 -48.60 -18.90
CA ARG A 562 23.23 -49.90 -19.57
C ARG A 562 24.21 -51.03 -19.21
N PHE A 563 25.30 -50.74 -18.50
CA PHE A 563 26.33 -51.68 -18.09
C PHE A 563 26.03 -52.36 -16.72
N ALA A 564 25.07 -51.84 -15.96
CA ALA A 564 24.67 -52.37 -14.65
C ALA A 564 23.64 -53.54 -14.72
N GLY A 565 22.70 -53.50 -15.66
CA GLY A 565 21.49 -54.37 -15.65
C GLY A 565 21.47 -55.57 -16.61
N GLY A 566 22.60 -56.26 -16.82
CA GLY A 566 22.62 -57.48 -17.63
C GLY A 566 22.45 -58.75 -16.77
N ASP A 567 21.78 -59.80 -17.29
CA ASP A 567 21.62 -61.13 -16.64
C ASP A 567 22.92 -61.71 -16.05
N ARG A 568 24.08 -61.28 -16.54
CA ARG A 568 25.40 -61.73 -16.05
C ARG A 568 25.78 -61.06 -14.73
N VAL A 569 25.51 -59.76 -14.59
CA VAL A 569 25.88 -58.94 -13.43
C VAL A 569 24.96 -59.25 -12.24
N GLU A 570 23.66 -59.42 -12.47
CA GLU A 570 22.68 -59.82 -11.44
C GLU A 570 23.02 -61.17 -10.77
N ASN A 571 23.67 -62.09 -11.49
CA ASN A 571 24.02 -63.42 -10.95
C ASN A 571 25.33 -63.44 -10.16
N MET A 572 26.10 -62.35 -10.14
CA MET A 572 27.38 -62.26 -9.45
C MET A 572 27.45 -61.14 -8.41
N SER A 573 26.66 -60.08 -8.56
CA SER A 573 26.56 -59.01 -7.56
C SER A 573 25.82 -59.47 -6.32
N VAL A 574 26.30 -59.02 -5.16
CA VAL A 574 25.64 -59.17 -3.87
C VAL A 574 25.35 -57.82 -3.20
N SER A 575 25.61 -56.71 -3.89
CA SER A 575 25.27 -55.34 -3.47
C SER A 575 24.59 -54.58 -4.61
N GLU A 576 24.07 -53.40 -4.29
CA GLU A 576 23.78 -52.38 -5.31
C GLU A 576 25.07 -51.96 -6.02
N ILE A 577 24.93 -51.52 -7.28
CA ILE A 577 26.01 -50.98 -8.08
C ILE A 577 25.95 -49.46 -7.97
N VAL A 578 27.03 -48.88 -7.47
CA VAL A 578 27.06 -47.47 -7.12
C VAL A 578 28.12 -46.74 -7.94
N GLU A 579 27.82 -45.52 -8.33
CA GLU A 579 28.78 -44.59 -8.89
C GLU A 579 29.23 -43.64 -7.78
N ILE A 580 30.54 -43.54 -7.59
CA ILE A 580 31.13 -42.60 -6.64
C ILE A 580 31.94 -41.61 -7.47
N GLU A 581 31.74 -40.32 -7.19
CA GLU A 581 32.51 -39.23 -7.80
C GLU A 581 33.03 -38.30 -6.71
N SER A 582 34.13 -37.58 -7.00
CA SER A 582 34.64 -36.50 -6.14
C SER A 582 35.02 -35.29 -6.99
N THR A 583 34.63 -34.12 -6.51
CA THR A 583 35.06 -32.82 -7.06
C THR A 583 36.39 -32.33 -6.47
N ARG A 584 36.84 -32.92 -5.36
CA ARG A 584 38.06 -32.56 -4.61
C ARG A 584 39.13 -33.64 -4.76
N GLU A 585 40.41 -33.25 -4.76
CA GLU A 585 41.53 -34.20 -4.73
C GLU A 585 41.66 -34.84 -3.34
N PHE A 586 42.03 -36.12 -3.27
CA PHE A 586 42.24 -36.85 -2.02
C PHE A 586 43.46 -37.78 -2.13
N GLU A 587 44.07 -38.14 -1.00
CA GLU A 587 45.27 -39.01 -0.97
C GLU A 587 44.90 -40.50 -1.03
N SER A 588 43.92 -40.92 -0.22
CA SER A 588 43.43 -42.30 -0.21
C SER A 588 41.98 -42.38 0.27
N ALA A 589 41.25 -43.42 -0.15
CA ALA A 589 39.88 -43.68 0.29
C ALA A 589 39.65 -45.16 0.60
N ASN A 590 38.90 -45.43 1.67
CA ASN A 590 38.38 -46.75 2.00
C ASN A 590 36.87 -46.77 1.71
N VAL A 591 36.49 -47.47 0.65
CA VAL A 591 35.10 -47.65 0.24
C VAL A 591 34.55 -48.92 0.89
N THR A 592 33.54 -48.78 1.75
CA THR A 592 32.83 -49.85 2.42
C THR A 592 31.44 -50.00 1.83
N ILE A 593 31.11 -51.20 1.37
CA ILE A 593 29.81 -51.50 0.73
C ILE A 593 29.15 -52.65 1.48
N SER A 594 27.89 -52.46 1.84
CA SER A 594 27.03 -53.47 2.45
C SER A 594 26.57 -54.48 1.39
N TYR A 595 26.47 -55.75 1.77
CA TYR A 595 25.99 -56.82 0.87
C TYR A 595 24.82 -57.60 1.46
N ASP A 596 24.00 -58.17 0.57
CA ASP A 596 22.87 -59.03 0.90
C ASP A 596 23.29 -60.51 0.94
N ASP A 597 23.39 -61.06 2.16
CA ASP A 597 23.76 -62.45 2.43
C ASP A 597 22.67 -63.48 2.02
N SER A 598 21.47 -63.01 1.67
CA SER A 598 20.37 -63.88 1.23
C SER A 598 20.51 -64.31 -0.24
N LEU A 599 21.35 -63.61 -1.01
CA LEU A 599 21.58 -63.88 -2.42
C LEU A 599 22.43 -65.14 -2.62
N GLN A 600 22.14 -65.92 -3.68
CA GLN A 600 22.90 -67.15 -3.95
C GLN A 600 24.38 -66.87 -4.24
N ALA A 601 24.69 -65.70 -4.80
CA ALA A 601 26.05 -65.26 -5.04
C ALA A 601 26.83 -65.04 -3.72
N ALA A 602 26.17 -64.78 -2.59
CA ALA A 602 26.79 -64.63 -1.28
C ALA A 602 27.02 -65.96 -0.53
N SER A 603 26.74 -67.12 -1.14
CA SER A 603 26.82 -68.44 -0.48
C SER A 603 28.21 -68.82 0.09
N ASN A 604 29.27 -68.14 -0.36
CA ASN A 604 30.60 -68.20 0.24
C ASN A 604 31.11 -66.79 0.49
N GLU A 605 30.78 -66.22 1.66
CA GLU A 605 31.18 -64.85 2.04
C GLU A 605 32.70 -64.63 1.98
N SER A 606 33.53 -65.66 2.19
CA SER A 606 35.00 -65.55 2.09
C SER A 606 35.52 -65.33 0.66
N ASP A 607 34.65 -65.39 -0.34
CA ASP A 607 34.93 -65.19 -1.77
C ASP A 607 34.41 -63.84 -2.30
N LEU A 608 33.87 -62.98 -1.44
CA LEU A 608 33.39 -61.66 -1.83
C LEU A 608 34.54 -60.66 -1.94
N ALA A 609 34.47 -59.75 -2.91
CA ALA A 609 35.35 -58.59 -2.97
C ALA A 609 34.64 -57.41 -3.63
N VAL A 610 35.12 -56.21 -3.32
CA VAL A 610 34.75 -55.00 -4.06
C VAL A 610 35.37 -55.08 -5.45
N VAL A 611 34.59 -54.71 -6.46
CA VAL A 611 35.01 -54.58 -7.84
C VAL A 611 34.84 -53.12 -8.29
N THR A 612 35.70 -52.68 -9.21
CA THR A 612 35.62 -51.38 -9.88
C THR A 612 35.46 -51.58 -11.39
N TYR A 613 34.75 -50.69 -12.07
CA TYR A 613 34.61 -50.74 -13.53
C TYR A 613 35.84 -50.17 -14.25
N ASP A 614 36.50 -50.99 -15.08
CA ASP A 614 37.59 -50.55 -15.95
C ASP A 614 37.03 -50.20 -17.35
N PRO A 615 36.99 -48.91 -17.74
CA PRO A 615 36.40 -48.50 -19.01
C PRO A 615 37.23 -48.93 -20.23
N GLU A 616 38.54 -49.13 -20.09
CA GLU A 616 39.39 -49.61 -21.19
C GLU A 616 39.12 -51.09 -21.51
N LYS A 617 38.85 -51.88 -20.46
CA LYS A 617 38.54 -53.31 -20.59
C LYS A 617 37.06 -53.61 -20.75
N GLN A 618 36.19 -52.62 -20.49
CA GLN A 618 34.74 -52.75 -20.43
C GLN A 618 34.29 -53.90 -19.49
N LEU A 619 34.94 -54.01 -18.32
CA LEU A 619 34.73 -55.11 -17.38
C LEU A 619 35.00 -54.65 -15.93
N TYR A 620 34.22 -55.19 -14.99
CA TYR A 620 34.50 -55.07 -13.56
C TYR A 620 35.76 -55.85 -13.17
N VAL A 621 36.67 -55.21 -12.45
CA VAL A 621 37.94 -55.79 -11.98
C VAL A 621 37.95 -55.79 -10.46
N PRO A 622 38.28 -56.90 -9.80
CA PRO A 622 38.35 -56.96 -8.34
C PRO A 622 39.55 -56.19 -7.80
N ILE A 623 39.32 -55.47 -6.70
CA ILE A 623 40.35 -54.74 -5.96
C ILE A 623 40.58 -55.39 -4.60
N ASN A 624 41.74 -55.12 -3.99
CA ASN A 624 42.09 -55.69 -2.70
C ASN A 624 41.07 -55.23 -1.65
N SER A 625 40.36 -56.20 -1.08
CA SER A 625 39.23 -55.95 -0.19
C SER A 625 39.34 -56.77 1.10
N THR A 626 38.80 -56.24 2.19
CA THR A 626 38.63 -56.93 3.48
C THR A 626 37.16 -57.12 3.78
N ILE A 627 36.80 -58.31 4.27
CA ILE A 627 35.41 -58.71 4.49
C ILE A 627 35.13 -58.69 5.99
N ASP A 628 34.05 -58.04 6.38
CA ASP A 628 33.48 -58.12 7.72
C ASP A 628 32.11 -58.84 7.66
N ALA A 629 32.15 -60.14 7.87
CA ALA A 629 30.98 -61.01 7.86
C ALA A 629 30.07 -60.82 9.09
N GLU A 630 30.52 -60.16 10.16
CA GLU A 630 29.64 -59.88 11.30
C GLU A 630 28.68 -58.73 10.99
N ASN A 631 29.13 -57.78 10.16
CA ASN A 631 28.38 -56.59 9.77
C ASN A 631 27.89 -56.62 8.31
N ASN A 632 28.11 -57.72 7.59
CA ASN A 632 27.77 -57.87 6.17
C ASN A 632 28.32 -56.74 5.28
N THR A 633 29.58 -56.37 5.48
CA THR A 633 30.25 -55.32 4.69
C THR A 633 31.57 -55.81 4.08
N VAL A 634 31.95 -55.19 2.97
CA VAL A 634 33.26 -55.36 2.34
C VAL A 634 33.89 -54.00 2.12
N THR A 635 35.12 -53.82 2.58
CA THR A 635 35.88 -52.57 2.46
C THR A 635 37.05 -52.74 1.51
N ALA A 636 37.29 -51.76 0.64
CA ALA A 636 38.46 -51.73 -0.24
C ALA A 636 39.15 -50.37 -0.26
N GLU A 637 40.47 -50.38 -0.37
CA GLU A 637 41.30 -49.18 -0.47
C GLU A 637 41.44 -48.79 -1.95
N THR A 638 41.26 -47.51 -2.25
CA THR A 638 41.36 -46.94 -3.61
C THR A 638 41.96 -45.54 -3.61
N GLU A 639 42.62 -45.19 -4.72
CA GLU A 639 43.20 -43.86 -4.98
C GLU A 639 42.34 -43.06 -5.99
N HIS A 640 41.25 -43.65 -6.51
CA HIS A 640 40.34 -42.99 -7.46
C HIS A 640 38.91 -43.51 -7.30
N PHE A 641 37.94 -42.69 -7.69
CA PHE A 641 36.53 -43.08 -7.74
C PHE A 641 36.06 -43.45 -9.14
N SER A 642 35.01 -44.27 -9.18
CA SER A 642 34.46 -44.96 -10.36
C SER A 642 33.14 -45.63 -9.97
N THR A 643 32.63 -46.54 -10.81
CA THR A 643 31.58 -47.49 -10.43
C THR A 643 32.12 -48.62 -9.53
N PHE A 644 31.48 -48.86 -8.39
CA PHE A 644 31.81 -49.93 -7.44
C PHE A 644 30.63 -50.89 -7.18
N ALA A 645 30.95 -52.15 -6.85
CA ALA A 645 29.99 -53.16 -6.40
C ALA A 645 30.70 -54.28 -5.61
N VAL A 646 29.95 -55.14 -4.91
CA VAL A 646 30.48 -56.34 -4.24
C VAL A 646 30.08 -57.58 -5.02
N PHE A 647 31.04 -58.33 -5.54
CA PHE A 647 30.80 -59.54 -6.34
C PHE A 647 31.36 -60.80 -5.64
N SER A 648 30.78 -61.96 -5.94
CA SER A 648 31.47 -63.24 -5.76
C SER A 648 32.55 -63.41 -6.82
N ILE A 649 33.81 -63.49 -6.39
CA ILE A 649 34.97 -63.59 -7.27
C ILE A 649 34.97 -64.90 -8.05
N SER A 650 34.50 -66.01 -7.44
CA SER A 650 34.37 -67.29 -8.13
C SER A 650 33.33 -67.23 -9.25
N ASN A 651 32.16 -66.62 -9.01
CA ASN A 651 31.14 -66.43 -10.03
C ASN A 651 31.63 -65.50 -11.15
N TRP A 652 32.23 -64.37 -10.78
CA TRP A 652 32.83 -63.42 -11.72
C TRP A 652 33.92 -64.09 -12.59
N ALA A 653 34.84 -64.86 -12.00
CA ALA A 653 35.92 -65.53 -12.73
C ALA A 653 35.38 -66.57 -13.72
N THR A 654 34.32 -67.30 -13.36
CA THR A 654 33.65 -68.20 -14.31
C THR A 654 33.01 -67.44 -15.46
N ASP A 655 32.37 -66.31 -15.18
CA ASP A 655 31.71 -65.51 -16.21
C ASP A 655 32.72 -64.90 -17.20
N VAL A 656 33.81 -64.32 -16.72
CA VAL A 656 34.87 -63.73 -17.56
C VAL A 656 35.58 -64.80 -18.40
N THR A 657 35.70 -66.04 -17.91
CA THR A 657 36.38 -67.13 -18.62
C THR A 657 35.46 -67.96 -19.51
N THR A 658 34.13 -67.85 -19.37
CA THR A 658 33.20 -68.47 -20.31
C THR A 658 33.31 -67.80 -21.68
N GLU A 659 33.78 -68.56 -22.68
CA GLU A 659 33.75 -68.12 -24.08
C GLU A 659 32.34 -67.66 -24.43
N ARG A 660 32.23 -66.43 -24.96
CA ARG A 660 30.98 -65.84 -25.44
C ARG A 660 30.27 -66.91 -26.30
N PRO A 661 29.09 -67.42 -25.92
CA PRO A 661 28.41 -68.37 -26.76
C PRO A 661 28.17 -67.71 -28.11
N SER A 662 28.61 -68.36 -29.19
CA SER A 662 28.26 -67.94 -30.54
C SER A 662 26.74 -67.75 -30.58
N ASN A 663 26.27 -66.54 -30.85
CA ASN A 663 24.84 -66.26 -30.93
C ASN A 663 24.22 -67.27 -31.90
N GLY A 664 23.43 -68.18 -31.34
CA GLY A 664 23.20 -69.46 -31.97
C GLY A 664 22.47 -69.34 -33.30
N THR A 665 22.66 -70.34 -34.14
CA THR A 665 21.53 -71.21 -34.48
C THR A 665 22.09 -72.58 -34.80
N GLY A 666 21.35 -73.63 -34.46
CA GLY A 666 21.61 -74.94 -35.04
C GLY A 666 21.59 -74.81 -36.57
N GLY A 667 22.75 -74.95 -37.19
CA GLY A 667 22.97 -74.95 -38.63
C GLY A 667 24.44 -74.61 -38.92
N GLU A 668 25.19 -75.56 -39.47
CA GLU A 668 26.60 -75.40 -39.85
C GLU A 668 26.82 -74.14 -40.71
N GLU A 669 27.40 -73.06 -40.17
CA GLU A 669 28.05 -72.05 -41.01
C GLU A 669 29.34 -71.52 -40.36
N THR A 670 30.40 -71.51 -41.17
CA THR A 670 31.76 -71.10 -40.85
C THR A 670 31.85 -69.60 -40.56
N ILE A 671 32.50 -69.23 -39.46
CA ILE A 671 32.80 -67.84 -39.09
C ILE A 671 33.65 -67.18 -40.18
N GLN A 672 33.19 -66.04 -40.73
CA GLN A 672 34.07 -65.11 -41.46
C GLN A 672 34.34 -63.88 -40.59
N PRO A 673 35.60 -63.39 -40.54
CA PRO A 673 35.91 -62.15 -39.85
C PRO A 673 35.24 -60.97 -40.57
N VAL A 674 34.63 -60.07 -39.79
CA VAL A 674 34.12 -58.80 -40.30
C VAL A 674 35.23 -57.77 -40.16
N ASP A 675 35.76 -57.31 -41.28
CA ASP A 675 36.57 -56.10 -41.33
C ASP A 675 35.63 -54.88 -41.24
N VAL A 676 35.74 -54.10 -40.17
CA VAL A 676 35.00 -52.84 -40.04
C VAL A 676 35.83 -51.73 -40.69
N GLN A 677 35.27 -51.11 -41.73
CA GLN A 677 35.85 -49.95 -42.41
C GLN A 677 34.98 -48.72 -42.17
N PHE A 678 35.52 -47.70 -41.50
CA PHE A 678 34.89 -46.38 -41.43
C PHE A 678 35.03 -45.66 -42.77
N ILE A 679 33.91 -45.18 -43.30
CA ILE A 679 33.87 -44.32 -44.49
C ILE A 679 33.26 -42.99 -44.07
N ILE A 680 34.06 -41.93 -44.11
CA ILE A 680 33.59 -40.54 -43.91
C ILE A 680 33.16 -39.99 -45.28
N ASP A 681 31.86 -39.74 -45.44
CA ASP A 681 31.30 -39.14 -46.66
C ASP A 681 31.51 -37.61 -46.68
N SER A 682 32.53 -37.17 -47.41
CA SER A 682 32.80 -35.75 -47.68
C SER A 682 32.01 -35.19 -48.87
N SER A 683 31.16 -35.99 -49.55
CA SER A 683 30.48 -35.58 -50.78
C SER A 683 29.16 -34.80 -50.57
N GLY A 684 28.65 -34.78 -49.33
CA GLY A 684 27.38 -34.10 -48.99
C GLY A 684 26.12 -34.84 -49.45
N SER A 685 26.25 -36.11 -49.87
CA SER A 685 25.14 -36.89 -50.47
C SER A 685 24.03 -37.29 -49.50
N MET A 686 24.27 -37.18 -48.18
CA MET A 686 23.33 -37.54 -47.11
C MET A 686 22.57 -36.34 -46.50
N GLY A 687 22.71 -35.13 -47.04
CA GLY A 687 22.21 -33.90 -46.41
C GLY A 687 20.68 -33.77 -46.23
N TRP A 688 19.89 -34.71 -46.76
CA TRP A 688 18.42 -34.68 -46.57
C TRP A 688 17.94 -35.48 -45.36
N ASN A 689 18.83 -36.29 -44.75
CA ASN A 689 18.51 -37.15 -43.61
C ASN A 689 19.12 -36.67 -42.29
N ASP A 690 19.86 -35.55 -42.32
CA ASP A 690 20.42 -34.86 -41.15
C ASP A 690 20.06 -33.37 -41.23
N PRO A 691 18.81 -32.99 -40.92
CA PRO A 691 18.35 -31.61 -41.01
C PRO A 691 18.91 -30.69 -39.93
N GLN A 692 19.64 -31.24 -38.95
CA GLN A 692 20.22 -30.49 -37.83
C GLN A 692 21.75 -30.32 -37.97
N GLU A 693 22.35 -30.83 -39.05
CA GLU A 693 23.79 -30.72 -39.35
C GLU A 693 24.69 -31.14 -38.18
N PHE A 694 24.38 -32.25 -37.50
CA PHE A 694 25.31 -32.85 -36.55
C PHE A 694 26.37 -33.65 -37.30
N ARG A 695 27.23 -32.94 -38.03
CA ARG A 695 28.45 -33.45 -38.64
C ARG A 695 29.69 -32.93 -37.94
#